data_AF-A0A250LKU6-F1
#
_entry.id   AF-A0A250LKU6-F1
#
_cell.length_a   1.000
_cell.length_b   1.000
_cell.length_c   1.000
_cell.angle_alpha   90.00
_cell.angle_beta   90.00
_cell.angle_gamma   90.00
#
_symmetry.space_group_name_H-M   'P 1'
#
loop_
_entity.id
_entity.type
_entity.pdbx_description
1 polymer ?
#
loop_
_entity_poly.entity_id
_entity_poly.type
_entity_poly.pdbx_seq_one_letter_code
_entity_poly.pdbx_strand_id
1 'polypeptide(L)'
;MQYIYRKYGRDRAAIAAAVSTYRARGVLRDVGKAVGVDAQIVDRVAKAHHWFDGTADLLERFSESGLDPSAPIIQTWASLAAQLHGFPRHLSQHSGGFVISRGKLSRLVPIENAAMQDRSVIQWDKDDLESLGLLKVDVLALGMLSVIRRALDLISLHRGEPFEMQDIPSEDPETYDMISNADTIGVFQIESRAQQSMLPRLKPRTFYDLVIEVAIVRPGPIQGGAVHPYLKRRQGIDPVSYPSKDLETALARTLGVPIFQEQVMQVAILAAGFSPGEADGLRRAMAAWKRKGGLEPYHDRLVSGMLIRGYEREFAEAIFAQIKGFADYGFPESHAASFALLVYVSSWLKCHEPEAFLVSLLNSQPMGFYSPSQLIQDAKRHGVTVLPADVAISNWESSLEYPEVDGRPVVRLGLSLLHGMRAEAADRIEMARAVEPFSSTIDLARRAQLDRHDLHVLARSDALVSLAGGRRSALWESVVAAPDKDLLASANVVDETPDLGWASEGDEIQSDYQSMGLTLRRHPLALLRPMLHARKLMPAATLNTYPNGRLARACGLVTVRQRPGTAKGVIFVTLEDETGNVNVIIWPKLMEMQRKEVLGARLLAALGVWQSVDGVQHLVAKRLVDLSHLLGELPTVSRNFH
;
A
#
# COMPACT_ATOMS: atom_id res chain seq x y z
N MET A 1 17.09 -10.39 13.57
CA MET A 1 16.82 -10.38 15.03
C MET A 1 17.55 -11.50 15.77
N GLN A 2 17.35 -12.79 15.45
CA GLN A 2 17.95 -13.89 16.22
C GLN A 2 19.48 -13.86 16.32
N TYR A 3 20.16 -13.35 15.30
CA TYR A 3 21.60 -13.07 15.37
C TYR A 3 21.99 -12.14 16.54
N ILE A 4 21.20 -11.09 16.82
CA ILE A 4 21.47 -10.13 17.90
C ILE A 4 21.32 -10.83 19.26
N TYR A 5 20.27 -11.63 19.45
CA TYR A 5 20.10 -12.42 20.67
C TYR A 5 21.25 -13.41 20.89
N ARG A 6 21.70 -14.11 19.84
CA ARG A 6 22.85 -15.02 19.94
C ARG A 6 24.16 -14.29 20.26
N LYS A 7 24.39 -13.13 19.65
CA LYS A 7 25.64 -12.36 19.82
C LYS A 7 25.74 -11.67 21.17
N TYR A 8 24.65 -11.04 21.63
CA TYR A 8 24.66 -10.21 22.84
C TYR A 8 24.05 -10.90 24.06
N GLY A 9 23.28 -11.98 23.88
CA GLY A 9 22.57 -12.67 24.95
C GLY A 9 21.21 -12.04 25.23
N ARG A 10 20.20 -12.86 25.57
CA ARG A 10 18.83 -12.41 25.90
C ARG A 10 18.74 -11.57 27.17
N ASP A 11 19.79 -11.58 27.99
CA ASP A 11 19.90 -10.78 29.21
C ASP A 11 20.35 -9.34 28.94
N ARG A 12 20.91 -9.05 27.76
CA ARG A 12 21.43 -7.72 27.36
C ARG A 12 20.75 -7.12 26.13
N ALA A 13 19.88 -7.88 25.50
CA ALA A 13 19.26 -7.54 24.23
C ALA A 13 17.77 -7.85 24.29
N ALA A 14 16.91 -6.89 23.93
CA ALA A 14 15.46 -7.06 23.94
C ALA A 14 14.78 -6.11 22.94
N ILE A 15 13.52 -6.41 22.60
CA ILE A 15 12.66 -5.54 21.79
C ILE A 15 12.09 -4.44 22.70
N ALA A 16 12.04 -3.21 22.21
CA ALA A 16 11.40 -2.10 22.91
C ALA A 16 9.87 -2.25 22.88
N ALA A 17 9.17 -1.70 23.88
CA ALA A 17 7.72 -1.59 23.80
C ALA A 17 7.30 -0.45 22.86
N ALA A 18 6.05 -0.52 22.44
CA ALA A 18 5.33 0.59 21.84
C ALA A 18 3.98 0.72 22.54
N VAL A 19 3.68 1.90 23.06
CA VAL A 19 2.42 2.16 23.76
C VAL A 19 1.29 2.29 22.72
N SER A 20 0.40 1.30 22.68
CA SER A 20 -0.79 1.37 21.84
C SER A 20 -1.87 2.17 22.56
N THR A 21 -2.36 3.23 21.93
CA THR A 21 -3.48 4.04 22.46
C THR A 21 -4.78 3.76 21.74
N TYR A 22 -5.89 4.10 22.37
CA TYR A 22 -7.22 4.04 21.75
C TYR A 22 -7.34 5.03 20.59
N ARG A 23 -7.48 4.50 19.37
CA ARG A 23 -7.80 5.26 18.15
C ARG A 23 -9.31 5.24 17.90
N ALA A 24 -9.80 6.16 17.06
CA ALA A 24 -11.24 6.40 16.85
C ALA A 24 -12.08 5.13 16.64
N ARG A 25 -11.71 4.25 15.70
CA ARG A 25 -12.46 2.99 15.48
C ARG A 25 -12.36 2.00 16.64
N GLY A 26 -11.18 1.90 17.26
CA GLY A 26 -10.92 0.95 18.34
C GLY A 26 -11.73 1.31 19.59
N VAL A 27 -11.75 2.60 19.94
CA VAL A 27 -12.51 3.08 21.10
C VAL A 27 -14.02 2.93 20.88
N LEU A 28 -14.53 3.22 19.69
CA LEU A 28 -15.95 3.02 19.37
C LEU A 28 -16.35 1.55 19.50
N ARG A 29 -15.51 0.62 19.01
CA ARG A 29 -15.78 -0.82 19.10
C ARG A 29 -15.77 -1.34 20.52
N ASP A 30 -14.70 -1.05 21.26
CA ASP A 30 -14.51 -1.61 22.59
C ASP A 30 -15.52 -1.01 23.59
N VAL A 31 -15.78 0.31 23.54
CA VAL A 31 -16.79 0.96 24.38
C VAL A 31 -18.20 0.51 24.00
N GLY A 32 -18.52 0.45 22.70
CA GLY A 32 -19.84 0.02 22.24
C GLY A 32 -20.18 -1.40 22.69
N LYS A 33 -19.21 -2.31 22.60
CA LYS A 33 -19.33 -3.67 23.13
C LYS A 33 -19.51 -3.67 24.65
N ALA A 34 -18.75 -2.86 25.38
CA ALA A 34 -18.80 -2.82 26.84
C ALA A 34 -20.12 -2.27 27.39
N VAL A 35 -20.73 -1.28 26.74
CA VAL A 35 -22.03 -0.71 27.15
C VAL A 35 -23.23 -1.53 26.67
N GLY A 36 -23.00 -2.62 25.93
CA GLY A 36 -24.04 -3.57 25.52
C GLY A 36 -24.74 -3.27 24.19
N VAL A 37 -24.13 -2.48 23.30
CA VAL A 37 -24.66 -2.25 21.95
C VAL A 37 -24.42 -3.49 21.09
N ASP A 38 -25.41 -3.85 20.27
CA ASP A 38 -25.31 -4.96 19.33
C ASP A 38 -24.09 -4.84 18.41
N ALA A 39 -23.40 -5.96 18.18
CA ALA A 39 -22.15 -5.99 17.44
C ALA A 39 -22.27 -5.47 16.00
N GLN A 40 -23.42 -5.67 15.34
CA GLN A 40 -23.66 -5.16 13.99
C GLN A 40 -23.81 -3.64 13.98
N ILE A 41 -24.45 -3.08 15.01
CA ILE A 41 -24.57 -1.62 15.19
C ILE A 41 -23.19 -1.02 15.46
N VAL A 42 -22.43 -1.62 16.39
CA VAL A 42 -21.06 -1.21 16.72
C VAL A 42 -20.17 -1.20 15.48
N ASP A 43 -20.21 -2.28 14.68
CA ASP A 43 -19.39 -2.36 13.47
C ASP A 43 -19.85 -1.36 12.40
N ARG A 44 -21.17 -1.15 12.24
CA ARG A 44 -21.73 -0.13 11.33
C ARG A 44 -21.23 1.26 11.69
N VAL A 45 -21.31 1.66 12.96
CA VAL A 45 -20.86 2.96 13.45
C VAL A 45 -19.34 3.10 13.31
N ALA A 46 -18.57 2.09 13.73
CA ALA A 46 -17.11 2.11 13.62
C ALA A 46 -16.61 2.14 12.16
N LYS A 47 -17.39 1.60 11.21
CA LYS A 47 -17.11 1.70 9.77
C LYS A 47 -17.55 3.03 9.17
N ALA A 48 -18.62 3.65 9.67
CA ALA A 48 -19.11 4.94 9.17
C ALA A 48 -18.22 6.12 9.62
N HIS A 49 -17.52 5.97 10.75
CA HIS A 49 -16.80 7.06 11.41
C HIS A 49 -15.32 6.76 11.56
N HIS A 50 -14.46 7.66 11.07
CA HIS A 50 -13.01 7.44 11.00
C HIS A 50 -12.18 8.40 11.86
N TRP A 51 -12.73 9.55 12.21
CA TRP A 51 -12.20 10.53 13.15
C TRP A 51 -13.36 11.13 13.95
N PHE A 52 -13.13 11.79 15.07
CA PHE A 52 -14.13 12.63 15.72
C PHE A 52 -13.42 13.64 16.64
N ASP A 53 -14.00 14.83 16.79
CA ASP A 53 -13.39 15.92 17.56
C ASP A 53 -14.00 16.10 18.96
N GLY A 54 -14.95 15.23 19.33
CA GLY A 54 -15.51 15.16 20.68
C GLY A 54 -16.87 14.47 20.76
N THR A 55 -17.49 14.53 21.94
CA THR A 55 -18.78 13.88 22.23
C THR A 55 -19.93 14.38 21.35
N ALA A 56 -20.01 15.70 21.11
CA ALA A 56 -21.10 16.29 20.30
C ALA A 56 -21.04 15.81 18.84
N ASP A 57 -19.84 15.81 18.25
CA ASP A 57 -19.57 15.28 16.91
C ASP A 57 -19.90 13.78 16.82
N LEU A 58 -19.59 13.00 17.87
CA LEU A 58 -19.97 11.59 17.94
C LEU A 58 -21.49 11.36 17.99
N LEU A 59 -22.24 12.20 18.71
CA LEU A 59 -23.70 12.07 18.80
C LEU A 59 -24.39 12.39 17.47
N GLU A 60 -23.94 13.43 16.77
CA GLU A 60 -24.42 13.76 15.43
C GLU A 60 -24.18 12.59 14.47
N ARG A 61 -22.99 12.02 14.51
CA ARG A 61 -22.58 10.84 13.73
C ARG A 61 -23.36 9.57 14.03
N PHE A 62 -23.72 9.35 15.29
CA PHE A 62 -24.56 8.22 15.68
C PHE A 62 -25.98 8.40 15.11
N SER A 63 -26.50 9.64 15.11
CA SER A 63 -27.77 9.99 14.46
C SER A 63 -27.77 9.68 12.96
N GLU A 64 -26.71 10.05 12.24
CA GLU A 64 -26.54 9.68 10.82
C GLU A 64 -26.55 8.17 10.56
N SER A 65 -26.20 7.37 11.58
CA SER A 65 -26.21 5.90 11.50
C SER A 65 -27.56 5.28 11.86
N GLY A 66 -28.58 6.11 12.11
CA GLY A 66 -29.93 5.72 12.49
C GLY A 66 -30.11 5.45 13.99
N LEU A 67 -29.20 5.95 14.84
CA LEU A 67 -29.29 5.80 16.29
C LEU A 67 -29.89 7.05 16.92
N ASP A 68 -30.74 6.88 17.93
CA ASP A 68 -31.29 8.02 18.66
C ASP A 68 -30.22 8.65 19.57
N PRO A 69 -29.76 9.88 19.32
CA PRO A 69 -28.75 10.54 20.15
C PRO A 69 -29.27 10.93 21.54
N SER A 70 -30.59 10.91 21.75
CA SER A 70 -31.20 11.17 23.06
C SER A 70 -31.22 9.91 23.95
N ALA A 71 -31.02 8.72 23.36
CA ALA A 71 -31.04 7.47 24.11
C ALA A 71 -29.87 7.43 25.13
N PRO A 72 -30.12 7.09 26.41
CA PRO A 72 -29.09 7.11 27.45
C PRO A 72 -27.86 6.25 27.16
N ILE A 73 -28.06 5.09 26.54
CA ILE A 73 -26.97 4.17 26.14
C ILE A 73 -26.06 4.80 25.07
N ILE A 74 -26.63 5.57 24.13
CA ILE A 74 -25.92 6.22 23.03
C ILE A 74 -25.13 7.42 23.55
N GLN A 75 -25.69 8.20 24.48
CA GLN A 75 -24.98 9.27 25.17
C GLN A 75 -23.81 8.74 26.01
N THR A 76 -24.04 7.64 26.73
CA THR A 76 -22.99 6.99 27.52
C THR A 76 -21.87 6.49 26.61
N TRP A 77 -22.21 5.86 25.49
CA TRP A 77 -21.25 5.39 24.50
C TRP A 77 -20.39 6.54 23.95
N ALA A 78 -21.02 7.62 23.49
CA ALA A 78 -20.32 8.77 22.91
C ALA A 78 -19.39 9.44 23.93
N SER A 79 -19.87 9.64 25.16
CA SER A 79 -19.11 10.28 26.24
C SER A 79 -17.88 9.47 26.63
N LEU A 80 -18.05 8.16 26.87
CA LEU A 80 -16.93 7.27 27.22
C LEU A 80 -15.94 7.13 26.07
N ALA A 81 -16.42 7.05 24.83
CA ALA A 81 -15.54 6.97 23.67
C ALA A 81 -14.69 8.23 23.48
N ALA A 82 -15.24 9.41 23.75
CA ALA A 82 -14.50 10.66 23.71
C ALA A 82 -13.43 10.74 24.82
N GLN A 83 -13.78 10.33 26.05
CA GLN A 83 -12.85 10.35 27.19
C GLN A 83 -11.69 9.35 27.04
N LEU A 84 -11.96 8.18 26.46
CA LEU A 84 -10.93 7.16 26.26
C LEU A 84 -10.10 7.39 24.98
N HIS A 85 -10.46 8.35 24.13
CA HIS A 85 -9.69 8.64 22.93
C HIS A 85 -8.27 9.06 23.29
N GLY A 86 -7.27 8.37 22.73
CA GLY A 86 -5.85 8.60 23.04
C GLY A 86 -5.36 7.98 24.35
N PHE A 87 -6.23 7.39 25.18
CA PHE A 87 -5.82 6.72 26.41
C PHE A 87 -4.97 5.46 26.11
N PRO A 88 -3.93 5.15 26.91
CA PRO A 88 -3.15 3.92 26.76
C PRO A 88 -4.03 2.68 26.87
N ARG A 89 -3.90 1.75 25.93
CA ARG A 89 -4.68 0.51 25.88
C ARG A 89 -3.88 -0.69 26.36
N HIS A 90 -2.68 -0.89 25.81
CA HIS A 90 -1.76 -1.96 26.17
C HIS A 90 -0.36 -1.64 25.65
N LEU A 91 0.64 -2.34 26.19
CA LEU A 91 1.99 -2.37 25.61
C LEU A 91 2.01 -3.37 24.46
N SER A 92 2.49 -2.90 23.32
CA SER A 92 2.76 -3.72 22.14
C SER A 92 4.25 -3.82 21.90
N GLN A 93 4.69 -4.73 21.02
CA GLN A 93 6.09 -4.81 20.62
C GLN A 93 6.38 -3.73 19.58
N HIS A 94 7.48 -3.00 19.72
CA HIS A 94 7.95 -2.12 18.66
C HIS A 94 8.30 -2.98 17.43
N SER A 95 7.86 -2.55 16.25
CA SER A 95 8.01 -3.27 14.97
C SER A 95 9.45 -3.49 14.49
N GLY A 96 10.46 -3.04 15.23
CA GLY A 96 11.86 -3.10 14.83
C GLY A 96 12.85 -2.58 15.88
N GLY A 97 12.37 -1.79 16.85
CA GLY A 97 13.20 -1.20 17.89
C GLY A 97 13.78 -2.24 18.84
N PHE A 98 15.10 -2.28 18.88
CA PHE A 98 15.87 -3.22 19.66
C PHE A 98 16.82 -2.46 20.58
N VAL A 99 16.81 -2.79 21.87
CA VAL A 99 17.74 -2.23 22.85
C VAL A 99 18.91 -3.18 23.05
N ILE A 100 20.11 -2.62 23.15
CA ILE A 100 21.33 -3.36 23.49
C ILE A 100 22.01 -2.65 24.65
N SER A 101 22.17 -3.34 25.78
CA SER A 101 22.83 -2.80 26.96
C SER A 101 24.18 -3.47 27.21
N ARG A 102 25.08 -2.74 27.91
CA ARG A 102 26.38 -3.29 28.32
C ARG A 102 26.23 -4.36 29.41
N GLY A 103 25.37 -4.09 30.40
CA GLY A 103 25.03 -5.01 31.50
C GLY A 103 23.65 -5.62 31.35
N LYS A 104 23.21 -6.42 32.32
CA LYS A 104 21.89 -7.07 32.31
C LYS A 104 20.76 -6.03 32.27
N LEU A 105 19.87 -6.14 31.28
CA LEU A 105 18.67 -5.31 31.13
C LEU A 105 17.76 -5.42 32.35
N SER A 106 17.70 -6.60 32.98
CA SER A 106 16.85 -6.85 34.17
C SER A 106 17.26 -6.04 35.40
N ARG A 107 18.41 -5.36 35.39
CA ARG A 107 18.80 -4.40 36.43
C ARG A 107 18.19 -3.01 36.21
N LEU A 108 17.69 -2.74 35.02
CA LEU A 108 17.14 -1.46 34.60
C LEU A 108 15.63 -1.54 34.42
N VAL A 109 15.15 -2.57 33.72
CA VAL A 109 13.74 -2.71 33.33
C VAL A 109 13.32 -4.18 33.38
N PRO A 110 12.08 -4.49 33.80
CA PRO A 110 11.50 -5.82 33.66
C PRO A 110 11.54 -6.31 32.21
N ILE A 111 11.84 -7.60 32.05
CA ILE A 111 11.89 -8.27 30.74
C ILE A 111 10.78 -9.31 30.70
N GLU A 112 9.99 -9.28 29.64
CA GLU A 112 8.93 -10.24 29.36
C GLU A 112 9.29 -11.09 28.14
N ASN A 113 8.72 -12.30 28.07
CA ASN A 113 8.75 -13.07 26.83
C ASN A 113 7.76 -12.44 25.86
N ALA A 114 8.20 -12.23 24.63
CA ALA A 114 7.30 -11.80 23.56
C ALA A 114 6.44 -12.99 23.09
N ALA A 115 5.34 -12.68 22.40
CA ALA A 115 4.41 -13.70 21.88
C ALA A 115 5.08 -14.68 20.90
N MET A 116 6.09 -14.22 20.15
CA MET A 116 6.87 -15.09 19.28
C MET A 116 7.97 -15.79 20.08
N GLN A 117 8.13 -17.09 19.84
CA GLN A 117 9.14 -17.91 20.48
C GLN A 117 10.53 -17.30 20.34
N ASP A 118 11.33 -17.42 21.40
CA ASP A 118 12.71 -16.94 21.49
C ASP A 118 12.88 -15.44 21.25
N ARG A 119 11.89 -14.64 21.68
CA ARG A 119 11.98 -13.18 21.71
C ARG A 119 11.64 -12.65 23.10
N SER A 120 12.28 -11.53 23.44
CA SER A 120 12.10 -10.83 24.72
C SER A 120 11.79 -9.37 24.47
N VAL A 121 10.89 -8.80 25.26
CA VAL A 121 10.43 -7.40 25.19
C VAL A 121 10.62 -6.73 26.54
N ILE A 122 10.93 -5.43 26.54
CA ILE A 122 10.99 -4.59 27.75
C ILE A 122 9.81 -3.63 27.78
N GLN A 123 9.46 -3.13 28.95
CA GLN A 123 8.26 -2.28 29.14
C GLN A 123 8.45 -0.81 28.69
N TRP A 124 9.68 -0.41 28.37
CA TRP A 124 10.01 0.96 27.97
C TRP A 124 9.85 1.18 26.47
N ASP A 125 9.34 2.37 26.14
CA ASP A 125 9.18 2.80 24.76
C ASP A 125 10.41 3.56 24.22
N LYS A 126 10.29 4.15 23.03
CA LYS A 126 11.38 4.89 22.40
C LYS A 126 11.86 6.07 23.26
N ASP A 127 10.93 6.83 23.82
CA ASP A 127 11.24 8.09 24.51
C ASP A 127 11.87 7.79 25.88
N ASP A 128 11.45 6.70 26.54
CA ASP A 128 12.08 6.15 27.74
C ASP A 128 13.55 5.74 27.49
N LEU A 129 13.79 4.99 26.40
CA LEU A 129 15.13 4.51 26.04
C LEU A 129 16.09 5.66 25.71
N GLU A 130 15.60 6.67 25.00
CA GLU A 130 16.37 7.87 24.67
C GLU A 130 16.73 8.66 25.93
N SER A 131 15.78 8.80 26.87
CA SER A 131 16.00 9.51 28.15
C SER A 131 17.07 8.86 29.01
N LEU A 132 17.24 7.53 28.91
CA LEU A 132 18.24 6.76 29.65
C LEU A 132 19.57 6.61 28.90
N GLY A 133 19.69 7.16 27.68
CA GLY A 133 20.89 7.06 26.87
C GLY A 133 21.23 5.61 26.46
N LEU A 134 20.22 4.75 26.32
CA LEU A 134 20.42 3.37 25.92
C LEU A 134 20.57 3.26 24.40
N LEU A 135 21.46 2.35 23.96
CA LEU A 135 21.65 2.10 22.54
C LEU A 135 20.40 1.41 21.97
N LYS A 136 19.75 2.09 21.03
CA LYS A 136 18.63 1.57 20.24
C LYS A 136 19.08 1.33 18.80
N VAL A 137 18.73 0.17 18.24
CA VAL A 137 18.88 -0.17 16.83
C VAL A 137 17.53 -0.58 16.27
N ASP A 138 17.13 -0.02 15.13
CA ASP A 138 15.90 -0.41 14.44
C ASP A 138 16.21 -1.46 13.36
N VAL A 139 15.68 -2.67 13.54
CA VAL A 139 15.73 -3.76 12.55
C VAL A 139 14.38 -3.83 11.86
N LEU A 140 14.25 -3.10 10.75
CA LEU A 140 13.00 -2.96 10.02
C LEU A 140 12.83 -4.08 8.99
N ALA A 141 11.58 -4.53 8.82
CA ALA A 141 11.20 -5.37 7.70
C ALA A 141 10.61 -4.50 6.59
N LEU A 142 11.20 -4.54 5.40
CA LEU A 142 10.73 -3.80 4.24
C LEU A 142 10.34 -4.78 3.14
N GLY A 143 9.04 -4.91 2.85
CA GLY A 143 8.54 -5.90 1.90
C GLY A 143 9.17 -5.80 0.51
N MET A 144 9.49 -4.59 0.06
CA MET A 144 10.15 -4.38 -1.24
C MET A 144 11.54 -5.04 -1.32
N LEU A 145 12.28 -5.13 -0.21
CA LEU A 145 13.56 -5.85 -0.22
C LEU A 145 13.35 -7.35 -0.46
N SER A 146 12.26 -7.91 0.05
CA SER A 146 11.88 -9.30 -0.24
C SER A 146 11.51 -9.47 -1.71
N VAL A 147 10.76 -8.52 -2.28
CA VAL A 147 10.40 -8.52 -3.71
C VAL A 147 11.65 -8.46 -4.58
N ILE A 148 12.55 -7.51 -4.33
CA ILE A 148 13.78 -7.35 -5.10
C ILE A 148 14.63 -8.60 -5.00
N ARG A 149 14.84 -9.14 -3.79
CA ARG A 149 15.62 -10.36 -3.62
C ARG A 149 15.04 -11.53 -4.40
N ARG A 150 13.73 -11.79 -4.27
CA ARG A 150 13.05 -12.88 -5.00
C ARG A 150 13.15 -12.69 -6.52
N ALA A 151 13.02 -11.45 -7.01
CA ALA A 151 13.11 -11.17 -8.44
C ALA A 151 14.53 -11.44 -8.95
N LEU A 152 15.55 -10.97 -8.24
CA LEU A 152 16.95 -11.22 -8.56
C LEU A 152 17.30 -12.72 -8.50
N ASP A 153 16.76 -13.47 -7.52
CA ASP A 153 16.93 -14.92 -7.44
C ASP A 153 16.32 -15.63 -8.67
N LEU A 154 15.14 -15.20 -9.12
CA LEU A 154 14.48 -15.73 -10.33
C LEU A 154 15.26 -15.39 -11.61
N ILE A 155 15.75 -14.15 -11.72
CA ILE A 155 16.58 -13.69 -12.84
C ILE A 155 17.89 -14.48 -12.90
N SER A 156 18.53 -14.69 -11.74
CA SER A 156 19.76 -15.47 -11.62
C SER A 156 19.54 -16.91 -12.09
N LEU A 157 18.42 -17.52 -11.69
CA LEU A 157 18.04 -18.86 -12.12
C LEU A 157 17.82 -18.93 -13.64
N HIS A 158 17.17 -17.92 -14.22
CA HIS A 158 16.92 -17.86 -15.65
C HIS A 158 18.22 -17.73 -16.45
N ARG A 159 19.11 -16.82 -16.04
CA ARG A 159 20.36 -16.52 -16.73
C ARG A 159 21.44 -17.57 -16.49
N GLY A 160 21.31 -18.39 -15.44
CA GLY A 160 22.28 -19.41 -15.06
C GLY A 160 23.51 -18.87 -14.32
N GLU A 161 23.51 -17.58 -13.96
CA GLU A 161 24.58 -16.90 -13.22
C GLU A 161 24.00 -15.95 -12.16
N PRO A 162 24.71 -15.67 -11.05
CA PRO A 162 24.25 -14.71 -10.06
C PRO A 162 24.03 -13.32 -10.68
N PHE A 163 22.84 -12.76 -10.49
CA PHE A 163 22.50 -11.39 -10.84
C PHE A 163 22.05 -10.64 -9.59
N GLU A 164 22.90 -9.75 -9.10
CA GLU A 164 22.70 -9.00 -7.85
C GLU A 164 22.30 -7.55 -8.14
N MET A 165 21.96 -6.80 -7.08
CA MET A 165 21.45 -5.43 -7.22
C MET A 165 22.46 -4.50 -7.92
N GLN A 166 23.76 -4.70 -7.71
CA GLN A 166 24.82 -3.91 -8.35
C GLN A 166 25.00 -4.19 -9.84
N ASP A 167 24.43 -5.29 -10.35
CA ASP A 167 24.53 -5.66 -11.77
C ASP A 167 23.44 -4.98 -12.61
N ILE A 168 22.47 -4.32 -11.95
CA ILE A 168 21.46 -3.49 -12.62
C ILE A 168 22.13 -2.26 -13.23
N PRO A 169 21.96 -2.00 -14.54
CA PRO A 169 22.51 -0.82 -15.20
C PRO A 169 22.08 0.47 -14.51
N SER A 170 23.01 1.41 -14.34
CA SER A 170 22.68 2.76 -13.88
C SER A 170 22.15 3.62 -15.04
N GLU A 171 21.26 4.55 -14.71
CA GLU A 171 20.78 5.59 -15.62
C GLU A 171 20.09 5.06 -16.90
N ASP A 172 19.35 3.96 -16.79
CA ASP A 172 18.64 3.34 -17.92
C ASP A 172 17.48 4.24 -18.45
N PRO A 173 17.52 4.65 -19.74
CA PRO A 173 16.50 5.54 -20.31
C PRO A 173 15.08 4.96 -20.32
N GLU A 174 14.94 3.66 -20.62
CA GLU A 174 13.62 3.00 -20.72
C GLU A 174 12.91 2.96 -19.36
N THR A 175 13.66 2.68 -18.29
CA THR A 175 13.18 2.76 -16.91
C THR A 175 12.68 4.17 -16.58
N TYR A 176 13.41 5.22 -16.97
CA TYR A 176 12.96 6.60 -16.75
C TYR A 176 11.75 7.00 -17.60
N ASP A 177 11.62 6.49 -18.82
CA ASP A 177 10.44 6.72 -19.66
C ASP A 177 9.19 6.08 -19.03
N MET A 178 9.29 4.83 -18.56
CA MET A 178 8.21 4.16 -17.83
C MET A 178 7.79 4.96 -16.58
N ILE A 179 8.77 5.38 -15.76
CA ILE A 179 8.53 6.22 -14.58
C ILE A 179 7.86 7.53 -14.98
N SER A 180 8.36 8.23 -16.01
CA SER A 180 7.82 9.50 -16.49
C SER A 180 6.37 9.39 -16.97
N ASN A 181 5.99 8.23 -17.51
CA ASN A 181 4.61 7.93 -17.92
C ASN A 181 3.69 7.55 -16.74
N ALA A 182 4.20 7.65 -15.50
CA ALA A 182 3.51 7.25 -14.27
C ALA A 182 3.09 5.77 -14.22
N ASP A 183 3.77 4.91 -14.99
CA ASP A 183 3.52 3.48 -14.99
C ASP A 183 4.25 2.78 -13.84
N THR A 184 3.81 3.07 -12.61
CA THR A 184 4.55 2.70 -11.38
C THR A 184 3.74 1.82 -10.43
N ILE A 185 2.72 1.11 -10.92
CA ILE A 185 1.99 0.12 -10.11
C ILE A 185 2.96 -0.95 -9.60
N GLY A 186 2.98 -1.16 -8.27
CA GLY A 186 3.87 -2.11 -7.61
C GLY A 186 5.29 -1.60 -7.34
N VAL A 187 5.67 -0.44 -7.89
CA VAL A 187 7.00 0.17 -7.70
C VAL A 187 7.11 0.80 -6.31
N PHE A 188 8.29 0.74 -5.70
CA PHE A 188 8.47 1.28 -4.35
C PHE A 188 8.28 2.80 -4.30
N GLN A 189 7.60 3.31 -3.26
CA GLN A 189 7.38 4.74 -2.92
C GLN A 189 6.60 5.60 -3.94
N ILE A 190 6.80 5.42 -5.24
CA ILE A 190 6.22 6.26 -6.29
C ILE A 190 4.95 5.67 -6.93
N GLU A 191 4.32 4.71 -6.25
CA GLU A 191 3.12 4.00 -6.71
C GLU A 191 1.79 4.63 -6.25
N SER A 192 1.86 5.57 -5.29
CA SER A 192 0.67 6.28 -4.79
C SER A 192 0.14 7.27 -5.82
N ARG A 193 -1.15 7.63 -5.75
CA ARG A 193 -1.76 8.56 -6.72
C ARG A 193 -1.14 9.94 -6.72
N ALA A 194 -0.79 10.47 -5.55
CA ALA A 194 -0.11 11.76 -5.45
C ALA A 194 1.23 11.73 -6.19
N GLN A 195 2.01 10.66 -6.00
CA GLN A 195 3.28 10.45 -6.69
C GLN A 195 3.08 10.26 -8.20
N GLN A 196 2.17 9.38 -8.62
CA GLN A 196 1.87 9.15 -10.04
C GLN A 196 1.40 10.41 -10.78
N SER A 197 0.70 11.33 -10.12
CA SER A 197 0.34 12.62 -10.72
C SER A 197 1.49 13.62 -10.82
N MET A 198 2.58 13.39 -10.10
CA MET A 198 3.77 14.23 -10.14
C MET A 198 4.73 13.79 -11.25
N LEU A 199 4.88 12.48 -11.46
CA LEU A 199 5.83 11.90 -12.42
C LEU A 199 5.76 12.48 -13.85
N PRO A 200 4.58 12.64 -14.50
CA PRO A 200 4.50 13.19 -15.86
C PRO A 200 4.91 14.66 -15.96
N ARG A 201 4.89 15.38 -14.82
CA ARG A 201 5.31 16.77 -14.72
C ARG A 201 6.80 16.90 -14.39
N LEU A 202 7.30 16.02 -13.52
CA LEU A 202 8.71 15.95 -13.13
C LEU A 202 9.59 15.49 -14.30
N LYS A 203 9.13 14.46 -15.02
CA LYS A 203 9.87 13.72 -16.05
C LYS A 203 11.29 13.38 -15.59
N PRO A 204 11.43 12.43 -14.65
CA PRO A 204 12.74 11.99 -14.18
C PRO A 204 13.61 11.54 -15.35
N ARG A 205 14.87 11.97 -15.36
CA ARG A 205 15.88 11.60 -16.37
C ARG A 205 17.22 11.21 -15.75
N THR A 206 17.36 11.42 -14.44
CA THR A 206 18.55 11.06 -13.68
C THR A 206 18.18 10.46 -12.34
N PHE A 207 19.09 9.72 -11.71
CA PHE A 207 18.87 9.16 -10.37
C PHE A 207 18.46 10.24 -9.36
N TYR A 208 19.08 11.42 -9.43
CA TYR A 208 18.81 12.51 -8.50
C TYR A 208 17.37 13.04 -8.61
N ASP A 209 16.72 12.92 -9.77
CA ASP A 209 15.31 13.28 -9.91
C ASP A 209 14.41 12.36 -9.06
N LEU A 210 14.78 11.09 -8.91
CA LEU A 210 14.06 10.15 -8.03
C LEU A 210 14.26 10.48 -6.55
N VAL A 211 15.44 10.98 -6.17
CA VAL A 211 15.72 11.48 -4.82
C VAL A 211 14.76 12.62 -4.47
N ILE A 212 14.56 13.53 -5.43
CA ILE A 212 13.62 14.64 -5.30
C ILE A 212 12.18 14.13 -5.24
N GLU A 213 11.77 13.21 -6.12
CA GLU A 213 10.41 12.66 -6.15
C GLU A 213 10.00 12.04 -4.80
N VAL A 214 10.90 11.24 -4.20
CA VAL A 214 10.68 10.62 -2.88
C VAL A 214 10.49 11.65 -1.76
N ALA A 215 11.10 12.83 -1.91
CA ALA A 215 11.07 13.88 -0.90
C ALA A 215 9.93 14.89 -1.10
N ILE A 216 9.59 15.23 -2.34
CA ILE A 216 8.80 16.41 -2.68
C ILE A 216 7.28 16.21 -2.50
N VAL A 217 6.77 14.99 -2.74
CA VAL A 217 5.33 14.70 -2.63
C VAL A 217 4.97 14.37 -1.18
N ARG A 218 5.02 15.39 -0.33
CA ARG A 218 4.78 15.28 1.12
C ARG A 218 4.07 16.52 1.67
N PRO A 219 3.37 16.40 2.81
CA PRO A 219 2.68 17.53 3.42
C PRO A 219 3.51 18.81 3.59
N GLY A 220 4.76 18.73 4.06
CA GLY A 220 5.57 19.93 4.31
C GLY A 220 5.97 20.67 3.05
N PRO A 221 6.62 20.03 2.06
CA PRO A 221 6.90 20.69 0.77
C PRO A 221 5.64 21.23 0.07
N ILE A 222 4.49 20.54 0.19
CA ILE A 222 3.20 21.02 -0.35
C ILE A 222 2.72 22.27 0.39
N GLN A 223 2.72 22.27 1.72
CA GLN A 223 2.28 23.39 2.56
C GLN A 223 3.24 24.58 2.50
N GLY A 224 4.55 24.31 2.43
CA GLY A 224 5.62 25.29 2.25
C GLY A 224 5.72 25.84 0.82
N GLY A 225 4.85 25.38 -0.09
CA GLY A 225 4.75 25.92 -1.45
C GLY A 225 5.94 25.59 -2.36
N ALA A 226 6.76 24.60 -2.04
CA ALA A 226 7.99 24.26 -2.78
C ALA A 226 7.72 23.50 -4.10
N VAL A 227 6.62 22.73 -4.16
CA VAL A 227 6.31 21.83 -5.29
C VAL A 227 6.13 22.60 -6.61
N HIS A 228 5.28 23.63 -6.62
CA HIS A 228 4.93 24.35 -7.84
C HIS A 228 6.10 25.15 -8.44
N PRO A 229 6.89 25.93 -7.66
CA PRO A 229 8.07 26.60 -8.17
C PRO A 229 9.11 25.63 -8.75
N TYR A 230 9.35 24.51 -8.07
CA TYR A 230 10.30 23.50 -8.55
C TYR A 230 9.85 22.91 -9.89
N LEU A 231 8.57 22.54 -10.01
CA LEU A 231 8.00 22.03 -11.26
C LEU A 231 8.09 23.01 -12.42
N LYS A 232 7.71 24.28 -12.20
CA LYS A 232 7.76 25.30 -13.25
C LYS A 232 9.18 25.52 -13.76
N ARG A 233 10.16 25.55 -12.86
CA ARG A 233 11.58 25.66 -13.22
C ARG A 233 12.07 24.42 -13.96
N ARG A 234 11.68 23.24 -13.51
CA ARG A 234 12.00 21.96 -14.16
C ARG A 234 11.43 21.87 -15.58
N GLN A 235 10.24 22.42 -15.79
CA GLN A 235 9.57 22.49 -17.10
C GLN A 235 10.09 23.64 -17.98
N GLY A 236 10.98 24.49 -17.48
CA GLY A 236 11.49 25.66 -18.19
C GLY A 236 10.49 26.82 -18.33
N ILE A 237 9.39 26.80 -17.58
CA ILE A 237 8.37 27.85 -17.57
C ILE A 237 8.90 29.08 -16.83
N ASP A 238 9.49 28.86 -15.66
CA ASP A 238 10.11 29.92 -14.85
C ASP A 238 11.64 29.80 -14.97
N PRO A 239 12.39 30.92 -15.13
CA PRO A 239 13.85 30.86 -15.13
C PRO A 239 14.38 30.46 -13.75
N VAL A 240 15.48 29.71 -13.74
CA VAL A 240 16.20 29.40 -12.51
C VAL A 240 17.06 30.60 -12.13
N SER A 241 16.79 31.19 -10.97
CA SER A 241 17.54 32.33 -10.43
C SER A 241 18.00 32.04 -9.01
N TYR A 242 19.23 32.44 -8.69
CA TYR A 242 19.81 32.33 -7.35
C TYR A 242 20.04 33.72 -6.77
N PRO A 243 19.68 33.96 -5.50
CA PRO A 243 19.90 35.27 -4.85
C PRO A 243 21.38 35.62 -4.67
N SER A 244 22.27 34.63 -4.63
CA SER A 244 23.72 34.80 -4.53
C SER A 244 24.47 33.57 -5.06
N LYS A 245 25.75 33.73 -5.40
CA LYS A 245 26.64 32.62 -5.79
C LYS A 245 26.83 31.59 -4.67
N ASP A 246 26.82 32.04 -3.41
CA ASP A 246 26.93 31.15 -2.26
C ASP A 246 25.70 30.23 -2.18
N LEU A 247 24.50 30.79 -2.34
CA LEU A 247 23.26 30.02 -2.31
C LEU A 247 23.07 29.09 -3.51
N GLU A 248 23.64 29.44 -4.66
CA GLU A 248 23.69 28.54 -5.82
C GLU A 248 24.37 27.21 -5.45
N THR A 249 25.43 27.23 -4.65
CA THR A 249 26.13 26.01 -4.20
C THR A 249 25.21 25.04 -3.44
N ALA A 250 24.25 25.56 -2.66
CA ALA A 250 23.32 24.75 -1.89
C ALA A 250 22.07 24.34 -2.69
N LEU A 251 21.58 25.21 -3.57
CA LEU A 251 20.26 25.09 -4.19
C LEU A 251 20.29 24.71 -5.68
N ALA A 252 21.45 24.69 -6.33
CA ALA A 252 21.54 24.35 -7.76
C ALA A 252 20.96 22.98 -8.08
N ARG A 253 21.23 21.99 -7.21
CA ARG A 253 20.73 20.61 -7.35
C ARG A 253 19.21 20.48 -7.26
N THR A 254 18.51 21.49 -6.73
CA THR A 254 17.04 21.54 -6.63
C THR A 254 16.47 22.79 -7.30
N LEU A 255 17.15 23.30 -8.32
CA LEU A 255 16.69 24.42 -9.15
C LEU A 255 16.29 25.66 -8.33
N GLY A 256 17.06 25.98 -7.28
CA GLY A 256 16.82 27.18 -6.46
C GLY A 256 15.68 27.04 -5.45
N VAL A 257 15.16 25.83 -5.21
CA VAL A 257 14.09 25.56 -4.23
C VAL A 257 14.63 24.64 -3.14
N PRO A 258 14.64 25.02 -1.85
CA PRO A 258 15.05 24.11 -0.80
C PRO A 258 14.03 22.97 -0.66
N ILE A 259 14.50 21.72 -0.69
CA ILE A 259 13.67 20.50 -0.55
C ILE A 259 14.12 19.66 0.65
N PHE A 260 15.41 19.68 0.98
CA PHE A 260 15.99 18.82 2.01
C PHE A 260 16.36 19.58 3.30
N GLN A 261 16.41 18.85 4.41
CA GLN A 261 16.88 19.40 5.70
C GLN A 261 18.31 19.92 5.60
N GLU A 262 19.17 19.19 4.91
CA GLU A 262 20.57 19.53 4.70
C GLU A 262 20.72 20.85 3.90
N GLN A 263 19.82 21.11 2.95
CA GLN A 263 19.80 22.38 2.21
C GLN A 263 19.39 23.55 3.12
N VAL A 264 18.40 23.36 3.98
CA VAL A 264 18.00 24.37 4.97
C VAL A 264 19.18 24.72 5.89
N MET A 265 19.93 23.73 6.36
CA MET A 265 21.13 23.95 7.16
C MET A 265 22.21 24.70 6.36
N GLN A 266 22.44 24.32 5.11
CA GLN A 266 23.39 25.00 4.22
C GLN A 266 22.98 26.47 3.99
N VAL A 267 21.70 26.75 3.77
CA VAL A 267 21.18 28.12 3.62
C VAL A 267 21.38 28.92 4.89
N ALA A 268 21.12 28.36 6.08
CA ALA A 268 21.35 29.06 7.35
C ALA A 268 22.84 29.41 7.56
N ILE A 269 23.75 28.51 7.19
CA ILE A 269 25.20 28.76 7.27
C ILE A 269 25.63 29.82 6.27
N LEU A 270 25.27 29.67 5.00
CA LEU A 270 25.76 30.51 3.90
C LEU A 270 25.10 31.91 3.90
N ALA A 271 23.79 31.97 4.07
CA ALA A 271 23.03 33.22 3.99
C ALA A 271 22.87 33.93 5.34
N ALA A 272 22.76 33.22 6.47
CA ALA A 272 22.58 33.84 7.80
C ALA A 272 23.86 33.81 8.68
N GLY A 273 24.93 33.16 8.21
CA GLY A 273 26.19 33.06 8.96
C GLY A 273 26.07 32.22 10.23
N PHE A 274 25.27 31.15 10.21
CA PHE A 274 25.22 30.19 11.32
C PHE A 274 26.52 29.37 11.35
N SER A 275 26.97 29.02 12.55
CA SER A 275 27.93 27.92 12.73
C SER A 275 27.24 26.57 12.45
N PRO A 276 28.01 25.51 12.13
CA PRO A 276 27.44 24.16 11.97
C PRO A 276 26.65 23.68 13.21
N GLY A 277 27.07 24.07 14.41
CA GLY A 277 26.38 23.74 15.66
C GLY A 277 25.05 24.47 15.82
N GLU A 278 24.97 25.76 15.46
CA GLU A 278 23.71 26.52 15.46
C GLU A 278 22.74 25.98 14.40
N ALA A 279 23.24 25.58 13.23
CA ALA A 279 22.42 24.99 12.17
C ALA A 279 21.82 23.64 12.58
N ASP A 280 22.56 22.79 13.28
CA ASP A 280 21.99 21.57 13.87
C ASP A 280 21.04 21.86 15.05
N GLY A 281 21.31 22.92 15.82
CA GLY A 281 20.37 23.44 16.83
C GLY A 281 19.01 23.81 16.22
N LEU A 282 19.02 24.54 15.10
CA LEU A 282 17.83 24.87 14.31
C LEU A 282 17.12 23.60 13.82
N ARG A 283 17.85 22.64 13.25
CA ARG A 283 17.29 21.35 12.81
C ARG A 283 16.60 20.58 13.94
N ARG A 284 17.18 20.56 15.14
CA ARG A 284 16.57 19.90 16.32
C ARG A 284 15.33 20.63 16.82
N ALA A 285 15.37 21.97 16.84
CA ALA A 285 14.22 22.78 17.21
C ALA A 285 13.04 22.58 16.25
N MET A 286 13.33 22.44 14.94
CA MET A 286 12.34 22.07 13.93
C MET A 286 11.66 20.73 14.26
N ALA A 287 12.42 19.70 14.59
CA ALA A 287 11.86 18.38 14.92
C ALA A 287 11.05 18.34 16.23
N ALA A 288 11.35 19.22 17.20
CA ALA A 288 10.70 19.27 18.51
C ALA A 288 9.47 20.21 18.58
N TRP A 289 9.14 20.89 17.47
CA TRP A 289 8.18 21.98 17.42
C TRP A 289 6.80 21.66 18.03
N LYS A 290 6.25 20.46 17.78
CA LYS A 290 4.95 20.04 18.33
C LYS A 290 4.90 19.90 19.85
N ARG A 291 6.03 19.69 20.54
CA ARG A 291 6.05 19.36 21.98
C ARG A 291 6.48 20.51 22.89
N LYS A 292 7.31 21.45 22.43
CA LYS A 292 8.02 22.39 23.34
C LYS A 292 7.92 23.88 22.99
N GLY A 293 7.22 24.26 21.92
CA GLY A 293 7.02 25.66 21.56
C GLY A 293 8.17 26.27 20.75
N GLY A 294 7.79 26.78 19.59
CA GLY A 294 8.35 27.93 18.90
C GLY A 294 9.72 27.88 18.20
N LEU A 295 9.73 28.14 16.89
CA LEU A 295 10.92 28.44 16.07
C LEU A 295 11.33 29.92 16.15
N GLU A 296 10.55 30.74 16.86
CA GLU A 296 10.68 32.19 16.97
C GLU A 296 12.07 32.64 17.49
N PRO A 297 12.75 31.96 18.43
CA PRO A 297 14.10 32.36 18.83
C PRO A 297 15.14 32.30 17.69
N TYR A 298 14.92 31.44 16.70
CA TYR A 298 15.79 31.33 15.53
C TYR A 298 15.40 32.27 14.40
N HIS A 299 14.18 32.82 14.42
CA HIS A 299 13.70 33.80 13.45
C HIS A 299 14.63 35.01 13.41
N ASP A 300 14.80 35.67 14.55
CA ASP A 300 15.54 36.93 14.63
C ASP A 300 17.01 36.72 14.25
N ARG A 301 17.60 35.59 14.65
CA ARG A 301 18.99 35.23 14.31
C ARG A 301 19.17 34.95 12.82
N LEU A 302 18.20 34.27 12.18
CA LEU A 302 18.23 33.96 10.75
C LEU A 302 18.04 35.23 9.91
N VAL A 303 16.97 35.99 10.18
CA VAL A 303 16.61 37.19 9.42
C VAL A 303 17.68 38.27 9.57
N SER A 304 18.13 38.55 10.80
CA SER A 304 19.19 39.55 11.02
C SER A 304 20.50 39.13 10.37
N GLY A 305 20.84 37.84 10.41
CA GLY A 305 22.03 37.31 9.75
C GLY A 305 22.01 37.50 8.23
N MET A 306 20.84 37.29 7.61
CA MET A 306 20.64 37.51 6.17
C MET A 306 20.69 38.99 5.80
N LEU A 307 20.06 39.86 6.60
CA LEU A 307 20.10 41.31 6.36
C LEU A 307 21.52 41.87 6.42
N ILE A 308 22.33 41.45 7.40
CA ILE A 308 23.74 41.87 7.53
C ILE A 308 24.57 41.46 6.29
N ARG A 309 24.20 40.36 5.64
CA ARG A 309 24.89 39.83 4.45
C ARG A 309 24.31 40.36 3.13
N GLY A 310 23.41 41.33 3.18
CA GLY A 310 22.90 42.05 2.01
C GLY A 310 21.69 41.41 1.33
N TYR A 311 21.02 40.44 1.97
CA TYR A 311 19.76 39.89 1.45
C TYR A 311 18.58 40.78 1.83
N GLU A 312 17.57 40.85 0.96
CA GLU A 312 16.34 41.59 1.25
C GLU A 312 15.51 40.92 2.36
N ARG A 313 14.79 41.73 3.14
CA ARG A 313 13.93 41.23 4.23
C ARG A 313 12.88 40.25 3.72
N GLU A 314 12.25 40.57 2.59
CA GLU A 314 11.23 39.72 1.97
C GLU A 314 11.77 38.32 1.66
N PHE A 315 13.01 38.24 1.17
CA PHE A 315 13.68 36.97 0.93
C PHE A 315 13.97 36.21 2.23
N ALA A 316 14.48 36.90 3.26
CA ALA A 316 14.78 36.27 4.55
C ALA A 316 13.53 35.71 5.24
N GLU A 317 12.43 36.46 5.22
CA GLU A 317 11.12 36.05 5.73
C GLU A 317 10.55 34.87 4.94
N ALA A 318 10.69 34.88 3.60
CA ALA A 318 10.26 33.78 2.75
C ALA A 318 11.03 32.48 3.05
N ILE A 319 12.36 32.57 3.26
CA ILE A 319 13.17 31.42 3.67
C ILE A 319 12.74 30.93 5.05
N PHE A 320 12.52 31.81 6.03
CA PHE A 320 12.04 31.39 7.35
C PHE A 320 10.67 30.70 7.27
N ALA A 321 9.73 31.23 6.48
CA ALA A 321 8.43 30.60 6.26
C ALA A 321 8.55 29.22 5.62
N GLN A 322 9.45 29.04 4.66
CA GLN A 322 9.77 27.73 4.09
C GLN A 322 10.34 26.79 5.16
N ILE A 323 11.31 27.24 5.96
CA ILE A 323 11.89 26.47 7.07
C ILE A 323 10.81 26.04 8.07
N LYS A 324 9.86 26.92 8.39
CA LYS A 324 8.71 26.60 9.25
C LYS A 324 7.83 25.51 8.63
N GLY A 325 7.54 25.59 7.33
CA GLY A 325 6.85 24.51 6.60
C GLY A 325 7.64 23.19 6.58
N PHE A 326 8.97 23.26 6.58
CA PHE A 326 9.87 22.11 6.70
C PHE A 326 9.96 21.54 8.11
N ALA A 327 9.63 22.29 9.17
CA ALA A 327 9.73 21.79 10.53
C ALA A 327 8.77 20.62 10.80
N ASP A 328 7.62 20.59 10.14
CA ASP A 328 6.66 19.49 10.28
C ASP A 328 7.00 18.25 9.43
N TYR A 329 7.73 18.38 8.30
CA TYR A 329 7.93 17.26 7.35
C TYR A 329 9.25 17.27 6.57
N GLY A 330 10.26 17.99 7.04
CA GLY A 330 11.57 18.04 6.39
C GLY A 330 12.15 16.65 6.26
N PHE A 331 12.69 16.34 5.08
CA PHE A 331 13.18 15.01 4.77
C PHE A 331 14.70 15.03 4.59
N PRO A 332 15.45 14.14 5.24
CA PRO A 332 16.89 14.03 5.03
C PRO A 332 17.19 13.58 3.60
N GLU A 333 18.11 14.28 2.94
CA GLU A 333 18.58 13.98 1.58
C GLU A 333 19.21 12.59 1.52
N SER A 334 20.03 12.25 2.51
CA SER A 334 20.66 10.93 2.64
C SER A 334 19.65 9.78 2.68
N HIS A 335 18.53 9.97 3.39
CA HIS A 335 17.46 9.00 3.49
C HIS A 335 16.66 8.91 2.18
N ALA A 336 16.41 10.04 1.52
CA ALA A 336 15.81 10.09 0.19
C ALA A 336 16.64 9.35 -0.85
N ALA A 337 17.96 9.57 -0.86
CA ALA A 337 18.87 8.90 -1.79
C ALA A 337 18.87 7.38 -1.58
N SER A 338 18.89 6.93 -0.33
CA SER A 338 18.83 5.50 0.00
C SER A 338 17.53 4.85 -0.48
N PHE A 339 16.40 5.56 -0.39
CA PHE A 339 15.10 5.03 -0.84
C PHE A 339 14.95 5.10 -2.36
N ALA A 340 15.47 6.15 -2.99
CA ALA A 340 15.48 6.31 -4.44
C ALA A 340 16.21 5.17 -5.15
N LEU A 341 17.23 4.56 -4.52
CA LEU A 341 17.87 3.35 -5.03
C LEU A 341 16.86 2.21 -5.17
N LEU A 342 16.03 1.97 -4.17
CA LEU A 342 14.99 0.94 -4.23
C LEU A 342 13.87 1.30 -5.22
N VAL A 343 13.56 2.59 -5.38
CA VAL A 343 12.65 3.07 -6.44
C VAL A 343 13.20 2.70 -7.81
N TYR A 344 14.45 3.02 -8.08
CA TYR A 344 15.10 2.73 -9.35
C TYR A 344 15.16 1.23 -9.62
N VAL A 345 15.66 0.43 -8.66
CA VAL A 345 15.77 -1.03 -8.79
C VAL A 345 14.40 -1.68 -9.04
N SER A 346 13.37 -1.31 -8.26
CA SER A 346 12.03 -1.87 -8.47
C SER A 346 11.40 -1.44 -9.79
N SER A 347 11.73 -0.24 -10.27
CA SER A 347 11.27 0.26 -11.58
C SER A 347 11.97 -0.46 -12.73
N TRP A 348 13.28 -0.70 -12.61
CA TRP A 348 14.04 -1.45 -13.60
C TRP A 348 13.53 -2.89 -13.70
N LEU A 349 13.28 -3.55 -12.56
CA LEU A 349 12.67 -4.89 -12.53
C LEU A 349 11.30 -4.91 -13.20
N LYS A 350 10.45 -3.91 -12.95
CA LYS A 350 9.15 -3.81 -13.63
C LYS A 350 9.31 -3.62 -15.15
N CYS A 351 10.26 -2.79 -15.58
CA CYS A 351 10.46 -2.44 -16.98
C CYS A 351 11.02 -3.62 -17.79
N HIS A 352 12.05 -4.28 -17.26
CA HIS A 352 12.86 -5.25 -18.00
C HIS A 352 12.56 -6.71 -17.64
N GLU A 353 12.07 -6.98 -16.44
CA GLU A 353 11.82 -8.34 -15.92
C GLU A 353 10.40 -8.45 -15.30
N PRO A 354 9.34 -8.04 -16.03
CA PRO A 354 8.00 -7.86 -15.46
C PRO A 354 7.39 -9.15 -14.90
N GLU A 355 7.73 -10.31 -15.47
CA GLU A 355 7.26 -11.62 -14.99
C GLU A 355 7.88 -11.97 -13.63
N ALA A 356 9.20 -11.84 -13.50
CA ALA A 356 9.91 -12.06 -12.24
C ALA A 356 9.46 -11.06 -11.17
N PHE A 357 9.23 -9.80 -11.56
CA PHE A 357 8.71 -8.77 -10.68
C PHE A 357 7.30 -9.09 -10.18
N LEU A 358 6.39 -9.52 -11.07
CA LEU A 358 5.03 -9.92 -10.69
C LEU A 358 5.04 -11.10 -9.72
N VAL A 359 5.76 -12.18 -10.04
CA VAL A 359 5.87 -13.36 -9.16
C VAL A 359 6.34 -12.94 -7.77
N SER A 360 7.37 -12.10 -7.71
CA SER A 360 7.96 -11.63 -6.47
C SER A 360 7.01 -10.75 -5.66
N LEU A 361 6.21 -9.91 -6.32
CA LEU A 361 5.16 -9.11 -5.69
C LEU A 361 4.03 -9.98 -5.12
N LEU A 362 3.59 -11.01 -5.85
CA LEU A 362 2.55 -11.94 -5.41
C LEU A 362 3.00 -12.73 -4.17
N ASN A 363 4.22 -13.28 -4.21
CA ASN A 363 4.79 -14.09 -3.13
C ASN A 363 5.25 -13.27 -1.91
N SER A 364 5.17 -11.93 -1.97
CA SER A 364 5.50 -11.03 -0.85
C SER A 364 4.28 -10.36 -0.23
N GLN A 365 3.07 -10.73 -0.64
CA GLN A 365 1.83 -10.22 -0.04
C GLN A 365 1.64 -10.72 1.41
N PRO A 366 0.95 -9.95 2.28
CA PRO A 366 0.31 -8.66 2.01
C PRO A 366 1.29 -7.47 2.08
N MET A 367 1.38 -6.67 1.00
CA MET A 367 2.14 -5.42 0.98
C MET A 367 1.66 -4.44 -0.12
N GLY A 368 2.28 -3.27 -0.19
CA GLY A 368 2.05 -2.27 -1.26
C GLY A 368 0.66 -1.64 -1.25
N PHE A 369 0.32 -0.88 -2.29
CA PHE A 369 -0.99 -0.23 -2.44
C PHE A 369 -2.02 -1.10 -3.15
N TYR A 370 -1.58 -1.99 -4.04
CA TYR A 370 -2.44 -2.72 -4.97
C TYR A 370 -2.74 -4.15 -4.51
N SER A 371 -3.91 -4.67 -4.87
CA SER A 371 -4.26 -6.08 -4.61
C SER A 371 -3.62 -7.02 -5.65
N PRO A 372 -3.52 -8.34 -5.37
CA PRO A 372 -3.04 -9.31 -6.37
C PRO A 372 -3.74 -9.22 -7.72
N SER A 373 -5.07 -9.00 -7.73
CA SER A 373 -5.85 -8.81 -8.96
C SER A 373 -5.33 -7.62 -9.78
N GLN A 374 -5.07 -6.49 -9.13
CA GLN A 374 -4.63 -5.27 -9.81
C GLN A 374 -3.20 -5.41 -10.36
N LEU A 375 -2.32 -6.09 -9.62
CA LEU A 375 -0.96 -6.38 -10.06
C LEU A 375 -0.95 -7.30 -11.29
N ILE A 376 -1.78 -8.34 -11.29
CA ILE A 376 -1.94 -9.26 -12.44
C ILE A 376 -2.52 -8.53 -13.64
N GLN A 377 -3.56 -7.71 -13.45
CA GLN A 377 -4.14 -6.92 -14.54
C GLN A 377 -3.12 -5.94 -15.12
N ASP A 378 -2.27 -5.35 -14.28
CA ASP A 378 -1.20 -4.48 -14.73
C ASP A 378 -0.16 -5.22 -15.56
N ALA A 379 0.33 -6.35 -15.08
CA ALA A 379 1.28 -7.18 -15.81
C ALA A 379 0.69 -7.66 -17.15
N LYS A 380 -0.58 -8.06 -17.19
CA LYS A 380 -1.27 -8.43 -18.44
C LYS A 380 -1.31 -7.30 -19.47
N ARG A 381 -1.48 -6.04 -19.02
CA ARG A 381 -1.39 -4.87 -19.92
C ARG A 381 0.01 -4.65 -20.48
N HIS A 382 1.03 -5.13 -19.77
CA HIS A 382 2.43 -5.14 -20.20
C HIS A 382 2.83 -6.41 -20.96
N GLY A 383 1.86 -7.24 -21.36
CA GLY A 383 2.10 -8.45 -22.17
C GLY A 383 2.53 -9.68 -21.37
N VAL A 384 2.51 -9.64 -20.03
CA VAL A 384 2.80 -10.81 -19.20
C VAL A 384 1.65 -11.81 -19.30
N THR A 385 1.99 -13.06 -19.63
CA THR A 385 1.04 -14.17 -19.63
C THR A 385 0.97 -14.78 -18.22
N VAL A 386 -0.25 -14.88 -17.67
CA VAL A 386 -0.50 -15.44 -16.34
C VAL A 386 -1.42 -16.65 -16.46
N LEU A 387 -0.97 -17.79 -15.94
CA LEU A 387 -1.67 -19.07 -15.95
C LEU A 387 -2.29 -19.38 -14.58
N PRO A 388 -3.48 -20.02 -14.54
CA PRO A 388 -4.19 -20.32 -13.29
C PRO A 388 -3.39 -21.30 -12.42
N ALA A 389 -3.74 -21.34 -11.14
CA ALA A 389 -3.21 -22.37 -10.25
C ALA A 389 -3.73 -23.75 -10.69
N ASP A 390 -2.87 -24.75 -10.70
CA ASP A 390 -3.20 -26.12 -11.11
C ASP A 390 -2.42 -27.10 -10.24
N VAL A 391 -3.09 -28.04 -9.57
CA VAL A 391 -2.43 -29.03 -8.70
C VAL A 391 -1.40 -29.90 -9.43
N ALA A 392 -1.58 -30.09 -10.74
CA ALA A 392 -0.65 -30.86 -11.56
C ALA A 392 0.65 -30.12 -11.84
N ILE A 393 0.75 -28.80 -11.58
CA ILE A 393 1.90 -27.98 -11.97
C ILE A 393 2.34 -27.00 -10.87
N SER A 394 1.40 -26.23 -10.31
CA SER A 394 1.65 -25.18 -9.34
C SER A 394 2.28 -25.68 -8.04
N ASN A 395 3.19 -24.88 -7.50
CA ASN A 395 3.71 -25.04 -6.14
C ASN A 395 2.90 -24.15 -5.17
N TRP A 396 3.28 -24.13 -3.90
CA TRP A 396 2.76 -23.19 -2.90
C TRP A 396 2.93 -21.75 -3.37
N GLU A 397 4.14 -21.37 -3.76
CA GLU A 397 4.44 -20.05 -4.28
C GLU A 397 4.18 -19.96 -5.78
N SER A 398 3.84 -18.75 -6.25
CA SER A 398 3.77 -18.47 -7.69
C SER A 398 5.17 -18.59 -8.30
N SER A 399 5.27 -19.00 -9.56
CA SER A 399 6.55 -19.31 -10.20
C SER A 399 6.59 -18.89 -11.67
N LEU A 400 7.79 -18.93 -12.26
CA LEU A 400 8.00 -18.75 -13.69
C LEU A 400 8.06 -20.12 -14.38
N GLU A 401 7.29 -20.26 -15.44
CA GLU A 401 7.38 -21.39 -16.38
C GLU A 401 8.05 -20.91 -17.65
N TYR A 402 9.08 -21.64 -18.10
CA TYR A 402 9.81 -21.31 -19.32
C TYR A 402 9.24 -22.15 -20.47
N PRO A 403 8.74 -21.53 -21.55
CA PRO A 403 8.27 -22.29 -22.71
C PRO A 403 9.42 -23.08 -23.35
N GLU A 404 9.10 -24.24 -23.95
CA GLU A 404 10.08 -25.11 -24.60
C GLU A 404 10.74 -24.48 -25.84
N VAL A 405 10.09 -23.48 -26.44
CA VAL A 405 10.58 -22.72 -27.59
C VAL A 405 10.88 -21.30 -27.13
N ASP A 406 12.02 -20.74 -27.57
CA ASP A 406 12.49 -19.38 -27.28
C ASP A 406 11.33 -18.39 -27.12
N GLY A 407 11.09 -17.98 -25.87
CA GLY A 407 9.94 -17.19 -25.50
C GLY A 407 10.11 -16.61 -24.10
N ARG A 408 9.38 -15.53 -23.81
CA ARG A 408 9.34 -14.96 -22.47
C ARG A 408 8.75 -15.98 -21.49
N PRO A 409 9.23 -16.02 -20.23
CA PRO A 409 8.62 -16.84 -19.21
C PRO A 409 7.14 -16.47 -19.03
N VAL A 410 6.35 -17.41 -18.55
CA VAL A 410 4.96 -17.18 -18.17
C VAL A 410 4.81 -17.34 -16.67
N VAL A 411 3.87 -16.60 -16.07
CA VAL A 411 3.66 -16.59 -14.62
C VAL A 411 2.62 -17.63 -14.25
N ARG A 412 3.01 -18.64 -13.46
CA ARG A 412 2.07 -19.61 -12.86
C ARG A 412 1.65 -19.15 -11.47
N LEU A 413 0.34 -19.06 -11.24
CA LEU A 413 -0.18 -18.77 -9.90
C LEU A 413 0.09 -19.95 -8.94
N GLY A 414 0.54 -19.62 -7.73
CA GLY A 414 0.77 -20.58 -6.66
C GLY A 414 -0.49 -20.90 -5.85
N LEU A 415 -0.49 -22.05 -5.18
CA LEU A 415 -1.58 -22.51 -4.31
C LEU A 415 -1.78 -21.62 -3.08
N SER A 416 -0.77 -20.83 -2.69
CA SER A 416 -0.84 -19.84 -1.60
C SER A 416 -1.85 -18.72 -1.84
N LEU A 417 -2.27 -18.47 -3.08
CA LEU A 417 -3.28 -17.47 -3.41
C LEU A 417 -4.72 -17.96 -3.19
N LEU A 418 -4.91 -19.26 -2.93
CA LEU A 418 -6.21 -19.86 -2.69
C LEU A 418 -6.67 -19.60 -1.25
N HIS A 419 -7.84 -19.00 -1.07
CA HIS A 419 -8.40 -18.71 0.24
C HIS A 419 -8.71 -20.00 0.99
N GLY A 420 -8.08 -20.16 2.16
CA GLY A 420 -8.25 -21.32 3.02
C GLY A 420 -7.31 -22.49 2.72
N MET A 421 -6.45 -22.38 1.71
CA MET A 421 -5.44 -23.41 1.44
C MET A 421 -4.38 -23.43 2.54
N ARG A 422 -3.97 -24.63 2.93
CA ARG A 422 -2.97 -24.86 3.99
C ARG A 422 -1.62 -25.18 3.36
N ALA A 423 -0.54 -24.59 3.88
CA ALA A 423 0.80 -24.81 3.37
C ALA A 423 1.19 -26.30 3.45
N GLU A 424 0.84 -26.95 4.55
CA GLU A 424 1.14 -28.36 4.76
C GLU A 424 0.40 -29.28 3.77
N ALA A 425 -0.77 -28.87 3.29
CA ALA A 425 -1.50 -29.61 2.26
C ALA A 425 -0.85 -29.43 0.89
N ALA A 426 -0.42 -28.20 0.55
CA ALA A 426 0.31 -27.94 -0.69
C ALA A 426 1.64 -28.69 -0.74
N ASP A 427 2.39 -28.72 0.37
CA ASP A 427 3.64 -29.49 0.48
C ASP A 427 3.41 -30.98 0.18
N ARG A 428 2.34 -31.57 0.71
CA ARG A 428 1.99 -32.98 0.43
C ARG A 428 1.62 -33.20 -1.03
N ILE A 429 0.93 -32.25 -1.68
CA ILE A 429 0.61 -32.31 -3.11
C ILE A 429 1.90 -32.29 -3.94
N GLU A 430 2.82 -31.37 -3.64
CA GLU A 430 4.10 -31.26 -4.33
C GLU A 430 4.94 -32.53 -4.18
N MET A 431 5.06 -33.05 -2.95
CA MET A 431 5.79 -34.29 -2.66
C MET A 431 5.18 -35.49 -3.39
N ALA A 432 3.86 -35.62 -3.40
CA ALA A 432 3.18 -36.72 -4.09
C ALA A 432 3.37 -36.62 -5.61
N ARG A 433 3.22 -35.43 -6.19
CA ARG A 433 3.41 -35.17 -7.63
C ARG A 433 4.83 -35.45 -8.11
N ALA A 434 5.83 -35.15 -7.29
CA ALA A 434 7.23 -35.38 -7.63
C ALA A 434 7.59 -36.86 -7.86
N VAL A 435 6.78 -37.78 -7.32
CA VAL A 435 6.93 -39.23 -7.55
C VAL A 435 6.34 -39.64 -8.90
N GLU A 436 5.13 -39.19 -9.21
CA GLU A 436 4.39 -39.52 -10.44
C GLU A 436 3.24 -38.51 -10.64
N PRO A 437 2.88 -38.14 -11.89
CA PRO A 437 1.68 -37.33 -12.16
C PRO A 437 0.39 -37.93 -11.56
N PHE A 438 -0.58 -37.08 -11.24
CA PHE A 438 -1.89 -37.53 -10.76
C PHE A 438 -2.77 -37.96 -11.93
N SER A 439 -3.47 -39.09 -11.79
CA SER A 439 -4.41 -39.57 -12.82
C SER A 439 -5.84 -39.04 -12.64
N SER A 440 -6.21 -38.65 -11.42
CA SER A 440 -7.56 -38.18 -11.06
C SER A 440 -7.57 -37.43 -9.73
N THR A 441 -8.69 -36.78 -9.42
CA THR A 441 -8.93 -36.11 -8.13
C THR A 441 -8.88 -37.08 -6.94
N ILE A 442 -9.36 -38.31 -7.11
CA ILE A 442 -9.29 -39.39 -6.11
C ILE A 442 -7.84 -39.81 -5.87
N ASP A 443 -7.05 -39.96 -6.94
CA ASP A 443 -5.63 -40.31 -6.83
C ASP A 443 -4.86 -39.24 -6.06
N LEU A 444 -5.08 -37.97 -6.40
CA LEU A 444 -4.56 -36.81 -5.69
C LEU A 444 -4.92 -36.86 -4.19
N ALA A 445 -6.21 -37.01 -3.88
CA ALA A 445 -6.71 -36.99 -2.50
C ALA A 445 -6.05 -38.05 -1.63
N ARG A 446 -5.92 -39.27 -2.17
CA ARG A 446 -5.30 -40.40 -1.49
C ARG A 446 -3.80 -40.20 -1.30
N ARG A 447 -3.06 -39.88 -2.37
CA ARG A 447 -1.59 -39.79 -2.34
C ARG A 447 -1.09 -38.59 -1.54
N ALA A 448 -1.76 -37.45 -1.64
CA ALA A 448 -1.45 -36.25 -0.87
C ALA A 448 -2.16 -36.20 0.50
N GLN A 449 -2.93 -37.23 0.86
CA GLN A 449 -3.68 -37.31 2.13
C GLN A 449 -4.48 -36.02 2.40
N LEU A 450 -5.28 -35.61 1.42
CA LEU A 450 -6.08 -34.40 1.49
C LEU A 450 -7.39 -34.68 2.23
N ASP A 451 -7.77 -33.75 3.10
CA ASP A 451 -9.07 -33.80 3.76
C ASP A 451 -10.17 -33.16 2.88
N ARG A 452 -11.43 -33.23 3.35
CA ARG A 452 -12.57 -32.60 2.66
C ARG A 452 -12.39 -31.09 2.49
N HIS A 453 -11.73 -30.44 3.44
CA HIS A 453 -11.51 -28.99 3.38
C HIS A 453 -10.53 -28.66 2.27
N ASP A 454 -9.39 -29.36 2.20
CA ASP A 454 -8.36 -29.18 1.18
C ASP A 454 -8.94 -29.38 -0.23
N LEU A 455 -9.66 -30.48 -0.46
CA LEU A 455 -10.29 -30.77 -1.75
C LEU A 455 -11.34 -29.74 -2.15
N HIS A 456 -12.17 -29.30 -1.18
CA HIS A 456 -13.17 -28.28 -1.43
C HIS A 456 -12.53 -26.92 -1.77
N VAL A 457 -11.42 -26.55 -1.13
CA VAL A 457 -10.66 -25.32 -1.48
C VAL A 457 -10.11 -25.42 -2.90
N LEU A 458 -9.48 -26.53 -3.27
CA LEU A 458 -8.92 -26.74 -4.60
C LEU A 458 -10.01 -26.71 -5.70
N ALA A 459 -11.12 -27.40 -5.47
CA ALA A 459 -12.24 -27.44 -6.40
C ALA A 459 -12.89 -26.06 -6.60
N ARG A 460 -13.19 -25.33 -5.50
CA ARG A 460 -13.75 -23.96 -5.60
C ARG A 460 -12.83 -23.00 -6.32
N SER A 461 -11.52 -23.21 -6.20
CA SER A 461 -10.52 -22.33 -6.79
C SER A 461 -10.18 -22.64 -8.25
N ASP A 462 -10.88 -23.59 -8.88
CA ASP A 462 -10.58 -24.05 -10.25
C ASP A 462 -9.21 -24.72 -10.40
N ALA A 463 -8.59 -25.15 -9.30
CA ALA A 463 -7.22 -25.69 -9.32
C ALA A 463 -7.16 -27.16 -9.78
N LEU A 464 -8.31 -27.79 -10.05
CA LEU A 464 -8.45 -29.20 -10.44
C LEU A 464 -8.85 -29.37 -11.91
N VAL A 465 -8.81 -28.31 -12.72
CA VAL A 465 -9.25 -28.35 -14.13
C VAL A 465 -8.54 -29.42 -14.94
N SER A 466 -7.23 -29.62 -14.73
CA SER A 466 -6.45 -30.67 -15.40
C SER A 466 -6.90 -32.09 -15.09
N LEU A 467 -7.54 -32.31 -13.93
CA LEU A 467 -7.96 -33.64 -13.45
C LEU A 467 -9.47 -33.89 -13.63
N ALA A 468 -10.30 -32.87 -13.43
CA ALA A 468 -11.77 -32.97 -13.41
C ALA A 468 -12.45 -32.19 -14.55
N GLY A 469 -11.69 -31.51 -15.41
CA GLY A 469 -12.18 -30.74 -16.56
C GLY A 469 -12.77 -29.37 -16.22
N GLY A 470 -13.52 -29.23 -15.12
CA GLY A 470 -14.11 -27.95 -14.72
C GLY A 470 -14.57 -27.89 -13.27
N ARG A 471 -14.77 -26.67 -12.76
CA ARG A 471 -15.12 -26.39 -11.36
C ARG A 471 -16.31 -27.17 -10.82
N ARG A 472 -17.40 -27.30 -11.57
CA ARG A 472 -18.60 -28.03 -11.12
C ARG A 472 -18.33 -29.53 -10.93
N SER A 473 -17.69 -30.15 -11.91
CA SER A 473 -17.25 -31.55 -11.83
C SER A 473 -16.26 -31.75 -10.69
N ALA A 474 -15.29 -30.86 -10.55
CA ALA A 474 -14.32 -30.87 -9.45
C ALA A 474 -15.00 -30.78 -8.08
N LEU A 475 -16.02 -29.93 -7.93
CA LEU A 475 -16.79 -29.82 -6.69
C LEU A 475 -17.57 -31.09 -6.38
N TRP A 476 -18.20 -31.70 -7.38
CA TRP A 476 -18.90 -32.97 -7.24
C TRP A 476 -17.94 -34.09 -6.82
N GLU A 477 -16.84 -34.24 -7.55
CA GLU A 477 -15.81 -35.23 -7.27
C GLU A 477 -15.17 -35.01 -5.89
N SER A 478 -14.97 -33.76 -5.45
CA SER A 478 -14.35 -33.46 -4.15
C SER A 478 -15.10 -34.04 -2.95
N VAL A 479 -16.41 -34.22 -3.07
CA VAL A 479 -17.25 -34.82 -2.01
C VAL A 479 -16.98 -36.31 -1.87
N VAL A 480 -16.78 -36.99 -3.00
CA VAL A 480 -16.54 -38.44 -3.10
C VAL A 480 -15.07 -38.78 -2.90
N ALA A 481 -14.16 -37.92 -3.36
CA ALA A 481 -12.73 -38.15 -3.37
C ALA A 481 -12.07 -38.09 -1.99
N ALA A 482 -12.74 -37.52 -0.98
CA ALA A 482 -12.22 -37.52 0.38
C ALA A 482 -12.10 -38.96 0.90
N PRO A 483 -10.87 -39.47 1.12
CA PRO A 483 -10.66 -40.89 1.40
C PRO A 483 -11.33 -41.29 2.71
N ASP A 484 -12.07 -42.39 2.68
CA ASP A 484 -12.51 -43.07 3.90
C ASP A 484 -11.29 -43.56 4.69
N LYS A 485 -11.41 -43.57 6.02
CA LYS A 485 -10.35 -44.04 6.91
C LYS A 485 -10.43 -45.57 7.07
N ASP A 486 -9.29 -46.16 7.44
CA ASP A 486 -9.17 -47.56 7.85
C ASP A 486 -9.46 -48.58 6.72
N LEU A 487 -10.29 -49.59 6.98
CA LEU A 487 -10.53 -50.74 6.09
C LEU A 487 -11.06 -50.37 4.70
N LEU A 488 -11.73 -49.21 4.58
CA LEU A 488 -12.33 -48.73 3.32
C LEU A 488 -11.42 -47.77 2.55
N ALA A 489 -10.21 -47.48 3.02
CA ALA A 489 -9.30 -46.54 2.37
C ALA A 489 -8.88 -46.92 0.94
N SER A 490 -9.07 -48.19 0.55
CA SER A 490 -8.80 -48.71 -0.80
C SER A 490 -10.06 -49.03 -1.61
N ALA A 491 -11.25 -48.75 -1.07
CA ALA A 491 -12.50 -49.00 -1.78
C ALA A 491 -12.69 -47.97 -2.90
N ASN A 492 -12.81 -48.45 -4.15
CA ASN A 492 -13.17 -47.59 -5.28
C ASN A 492 -14.70 -47.51 -5.38
N VAL A 493 -15.26 -46.34 -5.08
CA VAL A 493 -16.67 -46.03 -5.34
C VAL A 493 -16.78 -45.54 -6.77
N VAL A 494 -17.39 -46.35 -7.64
CA VAL A 494 -17.73 -45.94 -9.02
C VAL A 494 -19.21 -45.58 -9.01
N ASP A 495 -19.49 -44.28 -9.08
CA ASP A 495 -20.85 -43.74 -9.19
C ASP A 495 -20.99 -42.99 -10.52
N GLU A 496 -22.17 -43.06 -11.15
CA GLU A 496 -22.40 -42.32 -12.38
C GLU A 496 -22.44 -40.83 -12.07
N THR A 497 -21.52 -40.06 -12.67
CA THR A 497 -21.51 -38.60 -12.49
C THR A 497 -22.65 -38.00 -13.32
N PRO A 498 -23.62 -37.31 -12.70
CA PRO A 498 -24.70 -36.68 -13.45
C PRO A 498 -24.16 -35.57 -14.37
N ASP A 499 -24.86 -35.28 -15.46
CA ASP A 499 -24.54 -34.11 -16.28
C ASP A 499 -24.87 -32.82 -15.51
N LEU A 500 -23.84 -32.15 -15.00
CA LEU A 500 -23.95 -30.93 -14.19
C LEU A 500 -24.07 -29.65 -15.04
N GLY A 501 -23.89 -29.77 -16.37
CA GLY A 501 -23.78 -28.65 -17.29
C GLY A 501 -22.65 -27.66 -16.95
N TRP A 502 -22.54 -26.60 -17.75
CA TRP A 502 -21.53 -25.56 -17.56
C TRP A 502 -22.08 -24.40 -16.74
N ALA A 503 -21.25 -23.80 -15.89
CA ALA A 503 -21.62 -22.55 -15.23
C ALA A 503 -21.52 -21.38 -16.22
N SER A 504 -22.30 -20.33 -15.97
CA SER A 504 -22.16 -19.10 -16.76
C SER A 504 -20.81 -18.44 -16.45
N GLU A 505 -20.28 -17.63 -17.37
CA GLU A 505 -19.04 -16.90 -17.12
C GLU A 505 -19.15 -15.97 -15.89
N GLY A 506 -20.34 -15.43 -15.61
CA GLY A 506 -20.59 -14.62 -14.41
C GLY A 506 -20.45 -15.42 -13.12
N ASP A 507 -20.95 -16.65 -13.09
CA ASP A 507 -20.83 -17.56 -11.93
C ASP A 507 -19.37 -17.98 -11.71
N GLU A 508 -18.64 -18.22 -12.80
CA GLU A 508 -17.21 -18.56 -12.75
C GLU A 508 -16.38 -17.38 -12.22
N ILE A 509 -16.62 -16.16 -12.72
CA ILE A 509 -15.94 -14.96 -12.21
C ILE A 509 -16.28 -14.72 -10.74
N GLN A 510 -17.53 -14.89 -10.35
CA GLN A 510 -17.93 -14.75 -8.95
C GLN A 510 -17.20 -15.75 -8.05
N SER A 511 -17.13 -17.00 -8.49
CA SER A 511 -16.43 -18.08 -7.78
C SER A 511 -14.92 -17.83 -7.70
N ASP A 512 -14.29 -17.27 -8.75
CA ASP A 512 -12.89 -16.85 -8.74
C ASP A 512 -12.63 -15.78 -7.66
N TYR A 513 -13.47 -14.74 -7.59
CA TYR A 513 -13.33 -13.69 -6.58
C TYR A 513 -13.57 -14.21 -5.15
N GLN A 514 -14.49 -15.15 -4.96
CA GLN A 514 -14.72 -15.77 -3.65
C GLN A 514 -13.56 -16.67 -3.21
N SER A 515 -12.92 -17.37 -4.14
CA SER A 515 -11.87 -18.35 -3.85
C SER A 515 -10.46 -17.76 -3.83
N MET A 516 -10.17 -16.73 -4.63
CA MET A 516 -8.82 -16.16 -4.79
C MET A 516 -8.79 -14.62 -4.68
N GLY A 517 -9.95 -13.95 -4.72
CA GLY A 517 -10.01 -12.48 -4.74
C GLY A 517 -9.58 -11.84 -6.06
N LEU A 518 -9.43 -12.64 -7.12
CA LEU A 518 -9.05 -12.24 -8.47
C LEU A 518 -9.65 -13.21 -9.50
N THR A 519 -9.71 -12.80 -10.76
CA THR A 519 -10.05 -13.71 -11.89
C THR A 519 -9.03 -13.54 -13.01
N LEU A 520 -8.70 -14.64 -13.70
CA LEU A 520 -7.93 -14.60 -14.95
C LEU A 520 -8.82 -14.50 -16.20
N ARG A 521 -10.14 -14.66 -16.04
CA ARG A 521 -11.16 -14.46 -17.09
C ARG A 521 -11.35 -12.96 -17.37
N ARG A 522 -12.45 -12.59 -18.04
CA ARG A 522 -12.77 -11.18 -18.27
C ARG A 522 -13.05 -10.47 -16.95
N HIS A 523 -12.67 -9.20 -16.89
CA HIS A 523 -12.96 -8.36 -15.73
C HIS A 523 -14.49 -8.19 -15.57
N PRO A 524 -15.04 -8.15 -14.34
CA PRO A 524 -16.49 -8.13 -14.10
C PRO A 524 -17.27 -7.05 -14.88
N LEU A 525 -16.67 -5.87 -15.05
CA LEU A 525 -17.31 -4.78 -15.80
C LEU A 525 -17.43 -5.03 -17.30
N ALA A 526 -16.63 -5.93 -17.88
CA ALA A 526 -16.76 -6.32 -19.27
C ALA A 526 -18.14 -6.97 -19.53
N LEU A 527 -18.66 -7.74 -18.57
CA LEU A 527 -20.01 -8.34 -18.65
C LEU A 527 -21.11 -7.28 -18.57
N LEU A 528 -20.88 -6.22 -17.79
CA LEU A 528 -21.82 -5.11 -17.63
C LEU A 528 -21.70 -4.07 -18.74
N ARG A 529 -20.68 -4.17 -19.61
CA ARG A 529 -20.30 -3.12 -20.56
C ARG A 529 -21.44 -2.69 -21.50
N PRO A 530 -22.25 -3.58 -22.10
CA PRO A 530 -23.37 -3.17 -22.95
C PRO A 530 -24.37 -2.26 -22.22
N MET A 531 -24.71 -2.59 -20.98
CA MET A 531 -25.62 -1.81 -20.15
C MET A 531 -24.99 -0.48 -19.69
N LEU A 532 -23.71 -0.49 -19.33
CA LEU A 532 -22.98 0.73 -18.94
C LEU A 532 -22.88 1.71 -20.13
N HIS A 533 -22.59 1.20 -21.32
CA HIS A 533 -22.51 2.00 -22.55
C HIS A 533 -23.86 2.62 -22.91
N ALA A 534 -24.98 1.91 -22.74
CA ALA A 534 -26.33 2.47 -22.91
C ALA A 534 -26.60 3.67 -21.98
N ARG A 535 -25.96 3.72 -20.81
CA ARG A 535 -26.02 4.85 -19.85
C ARG A 535 -24.95 5.93 -20.11
N LYS A 536 -24.16 5.78 -21.18
CA LYS A 536 -23.01 6.61 -21.55
C LYS A 536 -21.89 6.59 -20.50
N LEU A 537 -21.74 5.49 -19.77
CA LEU A 537 -20.63 5.25 -18.85
C LEU A 537 -19.48 4.62 -19.64
N MET A 538 -18.44 5.41 -19.90
CA MET A 538 -17.36 5.07 -20.82
C MET A 538 -16.21 4.35 -20.09
N PRO A 539 -15.48 3.47 -20.79
CA PRO A 539 -14.34 2.80 -20.19
C PRO A 539 -13.15 3.75 -19.99
N ALA A 540 -12.23 3.39 -19.08
CA ALA A 540 -11.04 4.18 -18.76
C ALA A 540 -10.25 4.57 -20.02
N ALA A 541 -9.99 3.60 -20.91
CA ALA A 541 -9.27 3.85 -22.17
C ALA A 541 -9.93 4.94 -23.04
N THR A 542 -11.26 5.01 -23.11
CA THR A 542 -11.98 6.06 -23.85
C THR A 542 -11.94 7.40 -23.13
N LEU A 543 -12.05 7.40 -21.80
CA LEU A 543 -11.95 8.64 -21.02
C LEU A 543 -10.57 9.28 -21.16
N ASN A 544 -9.51 8.47 -21.23
CA ASN A 544 -8.14 8.96 -21.42
C ASN A 544 -7.91 9.67 -22.76
N THR A 545 -8.81 9.53 -23.73
CA THR A 545 -8.76 10.29 -25.00
C THR A 545 -9.56 11.60 -24.96
N TYR A 546 -10.24 11.92 -23.86
CA TYR A 546 -11.08 13.11 -23.77
C TYR A 546 -10.24 14.39 -23.59
N PRO A 547 -10.60 15.49 -24.26
CA PRO A 547 -9.96 16.78 -24.01
C PRO A 547 -10.32 17.31 -22.62
N ASN A 548 -9.45 18.17 -22.10
CA ASN A 548 -9.65 18.85 -20.82
C ASN A 548 -10.98 19.65 -20.82
N GLY A 549 -11.74 19.56 -19.74
CA GLY A 549 -13.02 20.27 -19.56
C GLY A 549 -14.25 19.56 -20.12
N ARG A 550 -14.09 18.41 -20.80
CA ARG A 550 -15.22 17.65 -21.36
C ARG A 550 -16.07 16.99 -20.26
N LEU A 551 -17.38 16.95 -20.46
CA LEU A 551 -18.26 16.14 -19.61
C LEU A 551 -17.96 14.65 -19.78
N ALA A 552 -17.73 13.97 -18.66
CA ALA A 552 -17.36 12.57 -18.62
C ALA A 552 -18.20 11.81 -17.60
N ARG A 553 -18.39 10.51 -17.87
CA ARG A 553 -19.08 9.59 -16.98
C ARG A 553 -18.28 8.29 -16.94
N ALA A 554 -17.77 7.96 -15.77
CA ALA A 554 -16.99 6.76 -15.52
C ALA A 554 -17.80 5.79 -14.65
N CYS A 555 -17.55 4.50 -14.79
CA CYS A 555 -18.02 3.48 -13.86
C CYS A 555 -16.92 2.45 -13.65
N GLY A 556 -16.65 2.09 -12.39
CA GLY A 556 -15.61 1.14 -12.04
C GLY A 556 -15.83 0.51 -10.67
N LEU A 557 -15.18 -0.65 -10.46
CA LEU A 557 -15.01 -1.21 -9.13
C LEU A 557 -14.21 -0.23 -8.28
N VAL A 558 -14.67 0.06 -7.07
CA VAL A 558 -13.95 0.96 -6.18
C VAL A 558 -12.79 0.21 -5.54
N THR A 559 -11.57 0.51 -5.99
CA THR A 559 -10.36 -0.19 -5.52
C THR A 559 -9.68 0.56 -4.38
N VAL A 560 -9.68 1.89 -4.43
CA VAL A 560 -8.98 2.73 -3.45
C VAL A 560 -9.83 3.95 -3.06
N ARG A 561 -9.81 4.30 -1.77
CA ARG A 561 -10.31 5.59 -1.23
C ARG A 561 -9.22 6.25 -0.39
N GLN A 562 -8.92 7.51 -0.67
CA GLN A 562 -7.91 8.28 0.06
C GLN A 562 -8.48 9.62 0.49
N ARG A 563 -8.25 10.01 1.74
CA ARG A 563 -8.56 11.37 2.24
C ARG A 563 -7.33 11.94 2.95
N PRO A 564 -6.30 12.41 2.21
CA PRO A 564 -5.11 12.96 2.82
C PRO A 564 -5.45 14.13 3.74
N GLY A 565 -4.88 14.16 4.95
CA GLY A 565 -5.10 15.25 5.92
C GLY A 565 -4.73 16.64 5.39
N THR A 566 -3.83 16.71 4.40
CA THR A 566 -3.41 17.96 3.73
C THR A 566 -4.37 18.46 2.66
N ALA A 567 -5.29 17.62 2.19
CA ALA A 567 -6.15 17.93 1.05
C ALA A 567 -7.44 18.67 1.43
N LYS A 568 -7.49 19.31 2.62
CA LYS A 568 -8.65 20.09 3.12
C LYS A 568 -9.99 19.34 2.99
N GLY A 569 -9.98 18.03 3.22
CA GLY A 569 -11.18 17.18 3.17
C GLY A 569 -11.56 16.61 1.80
N VAL A 570 -10.79 16.86 0.74
CA VAL A 570 -10.99 16.23 -0.58
C VAL A 570 -10.75 14.73 -0.49
N ILE A 571 -11.62 13.94 -1.14
CA ILE A 571 -11.48 12.48 -1.24
C ILE A 571 -11.11 12.11 -2.67
N PHE A 572 -10.12 11.24 -2.80
CA PHE A 572 -9.71 10.61 -4.04
C PHE A 572 -10.20 9.17 -4.07
N VAL A 573 -10.88 8.80 -5.15
CA VAL A 573 -11.38 7.44 -5.37
C VAL A 573 -10.80 6.90 -6.67
N THR A 574 -10.23 5.71 -6.65
CA THR A 574 -9.83 5.01 -7.88
C THR A 574 -10.93 4.02 -8.25
N LEU A 575 -11.39 4.14 -9.49
CA LEU A 575 -12.32 3.22 -10.15
C LEU A 575 -11.53 2.34 -11.12
N GLU A 576 -11.74 1.03 -11.09
CA GLU A 576 -11.12 0.08 -12.00
C GLU A 576 -12.15 -0.53 -12.95
N ASP A 577 -11.78 -0.62 -14.23
CA ASP A 577 -12.50 -1.38 -15.24
C ASP A 577 -11.56 -2.26 -16.09
N GLU A 578 -12.10 -2.99 -17.06
CA GLU A 578 -11.33 -3.92 -17.89
C GLU A 578 -10.23 -3.25 -18.73
N THR A 579 -10.26 -1.92 -18.85
CA THR A 579 -9.30 -1.15 -19.64
C THR A 579 -8.31 -0.37 -18.77
N GLY A 580 -8.52 -0.28 -17.46
CA GLY A 580 -7.60 0.35 -16.53
C GLY A 580 -8.27 1.11 -15.40
N ASN A 581 -7.58 2.13 -14.90
CA ASN A 581 -8.00 2.90 -13.73
C ASN A 581 -8.47 4.31 -14.12
N VAL A 582 -9.52 4.79 -13.46
CA VAL A 582 -10.00 6.18 -13.51
C VAL A 582 -9.90 6.79 -12.11
N ASN A 583 -9.14 7.87 -12.00
CA ASN A 583 -9.04 8.62 -10.76
C ASN A 583 -10.18 9.64 -10.66
N VAL A 584 -10.90 9.63 -9.55
CA VAL A 584 -12.05 10.49 -9.29
C VAL A 584 -11.76 11.41 -8.10
N ILE A 585 -11.92 12.71 -8.31
CA ILE A 585 -11.79 13.73 -7.26
C ILE A 585 -13.19 14.11 -6.75
N ILE A 586 -13.38 14.00 -5.44
CA ILE A 586 -14.64 14.28 -4.75
C ILE A 586 -14.41 15.40 -3.74
N TRP A 587 -15.05 16.55 -3.99
CA TRP A 587 -14.97 17.72 -3.11
C TRP A 587 -15.79 17.52 -1.82
N PRO A 588 -15.41 18.18 -0.70
CA PRO A 588 -16.10 18.03 0.59
C PRO A 588 -17.61 18.22 0.51
N LYS A 589 -18.08 19.26 -0.20
CA LYS A 589 -19.51 19.51 -0.38
C LYS A 589 -20.25 18.35 -1.04
N LEU A 590 -19.66 17.69 -2.04
CA LEU A 590 -20.27 16.53 -2.68
C LEU A 590 -20.24 15.31 -1.76
N MET A 591 -19.15 15.14 -1.01
CA MET A 591 -19.00 14.08 -0.03
C MET A 591 -20.05 14.17 1.09
N GLU A 592 -20.32 15.38 1.60
CA GLU A 592 -21.36 15.61 2.60
C GLU A 592 -22.75 15.28 2.06
N MET A 593 -23.06 15.69 0.82
CA MET A 593 -24.35 15.42 0.19
C MET A 593 -24.56 13.94 -0.19
N GLN A 594 -23.51 13.23 -0.59
CA GLN A 594 -23.57 11.85 -1.12
C GLN A 594 -22.66 10.90 -0.34
N ARG A 595 -22.66 11.04 0.99
CA ARG A 595 -21.75 10.30 1.88
C ARG A 595 -21.92 8.79 1.76
N LYS A 596 -23.16 8.32 1.61
CA LYS A 596 -23.49 6.90 1.47
C LYS A 596 -22.85 6.29 0.24
N GLU A 597 -22.93 6.96 -0.91
CA GLU A 597 -22.34 6.52 -2.17
C GLU A 597 -20.81 6.54 -2.09
N VAL A 598 -20.23 7.61 -1.53
CA VAL A 598 -18.77 7.74 -1.40
C VAL A 598 -18.19 6.62 -0.56
N LEU A 599 -18.77 6.34 0.62
CA LEU A 599 -18.20 5.40 1.58
C LEU A 599 -18.66 3.95 1.37
N GLY A 600 -19.87 3.74 0.86
CA GLY A 600 -20.52 2.43 0.79
C GLY A 600 -20.46 1.71 -0.57
N ALA A 601 -20.28 2.45 -1.68
CA ALA A 601 -20.39 1.83 -3.00
C ALA A 601 -19.21 0.88 -3.31
N ARG A 602 -19.50 -0.32 -3.78
CA ARG A 602 -18.53 -1.27 -4.35
C ARG A 602 -18.35 -1.07 -5.87
N LEU A 603 -19.44 -0.72 -6.55
CA LEU A 603 -19.46 -0.28 -7.95
C LEU A 603 -19.99 1.16 -7.99
N LEU A 604 -19.18 2.09 -8.44
CA LEU A 604 -19.50 3.51 -8.41
C LEU A 604 -19.53 4.07 -9.83
N ALA A 605 -20.62 4.75 -10.17
CA ALA A 605 -20.67 5.62 -11.35
C ALA A 605 -20.42 7.07 -10.92
N ALA A 606 -19.42 7.69 -11.52
CA ALA A 606 -19.05 9.09 -11.29
C ALA A 606 -19.34 9.90 -12.56
N LEU A 607 -20.12 10.98 -12.41
CA LEU A 607 -20.44 11.92 -13.48
C LEU A 607 -19.81 13.26 -13.14
N GLY A 608 -19.14 13.87 -14.11
CA GLY A 608 -18.40 15.09 -13.85
C GLY A 608 -17.68 15.66 -15.06
N VAL A 609 -16.60 16.36 -14.78
CA VAL A 609 -15.76 17.02 -15.78
C VAL A 609 -14.42 16.31 -15.82
N TRP A 610 -14.02 15.86 -17.00
CA TRP A 610 -12.69 15.32 -17.26
C TRP A 610 -11.65 16.43 -17.21
N GLN A 611 -10.59 16.23 -16.44
CA GLN A 611 -9.44 17.11 -16.42
C GLN A 611 -8.23 16.35 -16.93
N SER A 612 -7.54 16.96 -17.89
CA SER A 612 -6.32 16.41 -18.50
C SER A 612 -5.32 17.55 -18.65
N VAL A 613 -4.38 17.65 -17.70
CA VAL A 613 -3.42 18.76 -17.61
C VAL A 613 -2.03 18.18 -17.33
N ASP A 614 -1.06 18.51 -18.19
CA ASP A 614 0.34 18.08 -18.07
C ASP A 614 0.52 16.56 -17.91
N GLY A 615 -0.24 15.77 -18.69
CA GLY A 615 -0.21 14.31 -18.62
C GLY A 615 -0.96 13.69 -17.44
N VAL A 616 -1.54 14.50 -16.54
CA VAL A 616 -2.34 14.03 -15.41
C VAL A 616 -3.82 14.05 -15.76
N GLN A 617 -4.48 12.91 -15.57
CA GLN A 617 -5.86 12.70 -15.95
C GLN A 617 -6.73 12.29 -14.76
N HIS A 618 -7.82 13.02 -14.52
CA HIS A 618 -8.78 12.71 -13.47
C HIS A 618 -10.18 13.22 -13.78
N LEU A 619 -11.18 12.57 -13.19
CA LEU A 619 -12.58 12.96 -13.25
C LEU A 619 -12.96 13.75 -12.00
N VAL A 620 -13.30 15.03 -12.17
CA VAL A 620 -13.85 15.83 -11.07
C VAL A 620 -15.34 15.55 -10.94
N ALA A 621 -15.72 14.79 -9.92
CA ALA A 621 -17.09 14.35 -9.72
C ALA A 621 -18.02 15.54 -9.38
N LYS A 622 -19.21 15.52 -9.98
CA LYS A 622 -20.34 16.40 -9.68
C LYS A 622 -21.54 15.63 -9.17
N ARG A 623 -21.65 14.35 -9.54
CA ARG A 623 -22.68 13.43 -9.07
C ARG A 623 -22.12 12.01 -9.02
N LEU A 624 -22.50 11.29 -7.97
CA LEU A 624 -22.17 9.91 -7.73
C LEU A 624 -23.45 9.07 -7.75
N VAL A 625 -23.37 7.85 -8.27
CA VAL A 625 -24.46 6.89 -8.27
C VAL A 625 -23.91 5.54 -7.86
N ASP A 626 -24.45 4.99 -6.77
CA ASP A 626 -24.13 3.64 -6.32
C ASP A 626 -24.82 2.61 -7.24
N LEU A 627 -24.01 1.80 -7.91
CA LEU A 627 -24.45 0.74 -8.80
C LEU A 627 -24.13 -0.66 -8.23
N SER A 628 -23.79 -0.76 -6.95
CA SER A 628 -23.36 -2.01 -6.31
C SER A 628 -24.38 -3.15 -6.39
N HIS A 629 -25.67 -2.85 -6.59
CA HIS A 629 -26.70 -3.85 -6.83
C HIS A 629 -26.47 -4.67 -8.12
N LEU A 630 -25.75 -4.12 -9.11
CA LEU A 630 -25.41 -4.81 -10.35
C LEU A 630 -24.28 -5.84 -10.18
N LEU A 631 -23.55 -5.81 -9.07
CA LEU A 631 -22.52 -6.80 -8.77
C LEU A 631 -23.07 -8.08 -8.14
N GLY A 632 -24.35 -8.09 -7.72
CA GLY A 632 -24.92 -9.19 -6.95
C GLY A 632 -24.06 -9.50 -5.71
N GLU A 633 -23.67 -10.77 -5.58
CA GLU A 633 -22.88 -11.29 -4.46
C GLU A 633 -21.36 -11.27 -4.70
N LEU A 634 -20.87 -10.62 -5.77
CA LEU A 634 -19.43 -10.53 -6.04
C LEU A 634 -18.69 -9.85 -4.87
N PRO A 635 -17.76 -10.54 -4.17
CA PRO A 635 -17.01 -9.94 -3.08
C PRO A 635 -15.97 -8.97 -3.66
N THR A 636 -16.09 -7.69 -3.31
CA THR A 636 -15.16 -6.64 -3.73
C THR A 636 -14.83 -5.78 -2.52
N VAL A 637 -13.55 -5.48 -2.34
CA VAL A 637 -13.03 -4.75 -1.18
C VAL A 637 -12.18 -3.59 -1.67
N SER A 638 -12.42 -2.40 -1.14
CA SER A 638 -11.57 -1.24 -1.38
C SER A 638 -10.54 -1.08 -0.27
N ARG A 639 -9.31 -0.67 -0.64
CA ARG A 639 -8.31 -0.22 0.32
C ARG A 639 -8.54 1.25 0.69
N ASN A 640 -8.69 1.52 1.98
CA ASN A 640 -9.03 2.86 2.49
C ASN A 640 -7.84 3.44 3.26
N PHE A 641 -7.25 4.51 2.73
CA PHE A 641 -6.15 5.25 3.34
C PHE A 641 -6.67 6.56 3.95
N HIS A 642 -6.26 6.84 5.19
CA HIS A 642 -6.63 8.05 5.94
C HIS A 642 -5.43 8.97 6.09
#